data_AF-A0A149TS86-F1
#
_entry.id   AF-A0A149TS86-F1
#
_cell.length_a   1.000
_cell.length_b   1.000
_cell.length_c   1.000
_cell.angle_alpha   90.00
_cell.angle_beta   90.00
_cell.angle_gamma   90.00
#
_symmetry.space_group_name_H-M   'P 1'
#
loop_
_entity.id
_entity.type
_entity.pdbx_description
1 polymer ?
#
loop_
_entity_poly.entity_id
_entity_poly.type
_entity_poly.pdbx_seq_one_letter_code
_entity_poly.pdbx_strand_id
1 'polypeptide(L)'
;MQSSFPSAHDAPALTAHHRGISVLTEDGEFLTLSIAEIRERLQTMPYPLVVHAPAFARKLGLHAPGQPCPWLDLLELFAFVYPARSVAPTPRGLALALGVEEERIGQAEADLLPLLTSLMLAELARLKNGPEAEFLAALTVRLGQAGWPWAGTVAETLGLHEKLGPRGQLPEDAMQPGDALRVWRVLPKWEDVAPRPPPASHPITSAEARARLTMLLGEGAESRAGQADFASVSTAAFEPRTMRGNPAVVLAEAGTGTGKTLGYIAPASVWAERNGGSVWISTYTRHLQRQIEQETHRLFPDDATRRRHVVLRKGRENYLCLLNMEEAVNSAASRPAGVTIALAMLARWARATADGDLTGGDLPGWFGDLFGHGNITGVADRRGECIHGACPHYQRCFVEHTIRRAREADLVIANHALVMAQAAYSENAMADDSEDGEEDSTPSRYVFDEGHHLADAADGAFSAELSGLEAAELRRWLLGAEGRRSRARGLKRRLDDLVVGLPKLETPLDAALMAAHALPAPGWSMRLAGTDGENEPPPHPAEDVPAQGEDGLFPMVQNAVEPVLENPTEMFLKLLRQQVLARSQERGRADHAYGALECDLHPLLPDLAQAGQALARALGRLAEPLRTLAERLHARLQDEAESLDSVTRGRIEAMVRALRRRAITRLDAWIAMLDALDHPPPADATPTHIHFIRLDRREKQRMGEQDVGLHRHWLDPTVPFAAVMAMPAQGMVITSATLRDQSDTPRKPPTEEGQTEDLYSEESERAWEAAEARTGANHFPAPAIRASLSSPFDYARQTRTFIVNDIDHGSIADLAAAYRTLFQASGGGGLGLFTAISRLRGVHSRIAPALEESGLPLYAQHVDAMDNATLVDIFRTEEHACLLGTDAMRDGVDVPGNALRLVVFERVPWPRPDILHRERRIHLSGGDTTGYDDRIARLRLRQAFGRLIRSQSDQGVFVLLDRRTPSRLLSAFPPGAEVRRMGLADTAREIESFLPRTPQN
;
A
#
# COMPACT_ATOMS: atom_id res chain seq x y z
N MET A 1 -30.46 26.62 -6.67
CA MET A 1 -29.09 26.80 -7.19
C MET A 1 -28.75 28.29 -7.07
N GLN A 2 -27.53 28.65 -6.64
CA GLN A 2 -27.09 30.05 -6.73
C GLN A 2 -27.16 30.49 -8.20
N SER A 3 -27.52 31.76 -8.44
CA SER A 3 -27.78 32.30 -9.78
C SER A 3 -26.53 32.64 -10.60
N SER A 4 -25.32 32.30 -10.14
CA SER A 4 -24.08 32.52 -10.89
C SER A 4 -23.01 31.48 -10.53
N PHE A 5 -23.16 30.26 -11.05
CA PHE A 5 -21.99 29.37 -11.17
C PHE A 5 -21.12 29.86 -12.34
N PRO A 6 -19.79 29.70 -12.29
CA PRO A 6 -18.91 30.11 -13.37
C PRO A 6 -19.22 29.31 -14.65
N SER A 7 -19.24 30.00 -15.81
CA SER A 7 -19.30 29.34 -17.13
C SER A 7 -17.95 28.71 -17.42
N ALA A 8 -17.90 27.39 -17.57
CA ALA A 8 -16.66 26.71 -17.97
C ALA A 8 -16.28 26.93 -19.45
N HIS A 9 -17.21 27.42 -20.27
CA HIS A 9 -16.96 27.69 -21.70
C HIS A 9 -16.12 28.95 -21.91
N ASP A 10 -16.27 29.94 -21.04
CA ASP A 10 -15.61 31.24 -21.11
C ASP A 10 -14.52 31.40 -20.04
N ALA A 11 -14.26 30.32 -19.28
CA ALA A 11 -13.29 30.35 -18.19
C ALA A 11 -11.87 30.46 -18.74
N PRO A 12 -11.01 31.31 -18.14
CA PRO A 12 -9.61 31.36 -18.51
C PRO A 12 -8.94 30.03 -18.16
N ALA A 13 -7.96 29.59 -18.93
CA ALA A 13 -7.24 28.34 -18.68
C ALA A 13 -5.80 28.60 -18.24
N LEU A 14 -5.32 27.84 -17.26
CA LEU A 14 -3.98 27.98 -16.71
C LEU A 14 -3.27 26.63 -16.67
N THR A 15 -2.09 26.57 -17.29
CA THR A 15 -1.22 25.40 -17.22
C THR A 15 0.20 25.82 -16.87
N ALA A 16 0.81 25.12 -15.91
CA ALA A 16 2.22 25.35 -15.58
C ALA A 16 3.12 24.74 -16.66
N HIS A 17 4.07 25.52 -17.16
CA HIS A 17 5.09 25.11 -18.12
C HIS A 17 6.46 25.63 -17.66
N HIS A 18 7.54 25.19 -18.30
CA HIS A 18 8.92 25.51 -17.88
C HIS A 18 9.28 27.00 -17.91
N ARG A 19 8.62 27.80 -18.75
CA ARG A 19 8.88 29.24 -18.90
C ARG A 19 7.97 30.12 -18.03
N GLY A 20 7.09 29.54 -17.23
CA GLY A 20 6.14 30.26 -16.35
C GLY A 20 4.78 29.57 -16.28
N ILE A 21 3.70 30.34 -16.40
CA ILE A 21 2.34 29.82 -16.51
C ILE A 21 1.80 30.22 -17.88
N SER A 22 1.44 29.21 -18.67
CA SER A 22 0.68 29.39 -19.91
C SER A 22 -0.74 29.75 -19.53
N VAL A 23 -1.28 30.80 -20.14
CA VAL A 23 -2.61 31.35 -19.87
C VAL A 23 -3.37 31.51 -21.16
N LEU A 24 -4.58 30.98 -21.20
CA LEU A 24 -5.60 31.39 -22.16
C LEU A 24 -6.58 32.31 -21.43
N THR A 25 -6.72 33.56 -21.87
CA THR A 25 -7.66 34.52 -21.27
C THR A 25 -9.09 34.26 -21.73
N GLU A 26 -10.06 34.91 -21.07
CA GLU A 26 -11.48 34.85 -21.43
C GLU A 26 -11.75 35.36 -22.85
N ASP A 27 -10.94 36.32 -23.31
CA ASP A 27 -10.99 36.88 -24.67
C ASP A 27 -10.28 36.00 -25.72
N GLY A 28 -9.73 34.85 -25.30
CA GLY A 28 -9.00 33.92 -26.16
C GLY A 28 -7.55 34.32 -26.45
N GLU A 29 -6.97 35.27 -25.71
CA GLU A 29 -5.56 35.63 -25.84
C GLU A 29 -4.66 34.61 -25.14
N PHE A 30 -3.59 34.20 -25.81
CA PHE A 30 -2.59 33.29 -25.27
C PHE A 30 -1.39 34.07 -24.71
N LEU A 31 -1.13 33.92 -23.41
CA LEU A 31 -0.08 34.63 -22.68
C LEU A 31 0.83 33.66 -21.95
N THR A 32 2.06 34.09 -21.71
CA THR A 32 3.01 33.44 -20.80
C THR A 32 3.32 34.42 -19.67
N LEU A 33 2.91 34.09 -18.45
CA LEU A 33 3.06 34.95 -17.28
C LEU A 33 3.94 34.29 -16.22
N SER A 34 4.62 35.11 -15.41
CA SER A 34 5.36 34.64 -14.25
C SER A 34 4.44 34.18 -13.12
N ILE A 35 4.96 33.37 -12.19
CA ILE A 35 4.23 32.93 -10.99
C ILE A 35 3.73 34.14 -10.17
N ALA A 36 4.52 35.21 -10.07
CA ALA A 36 4.15 36.40 -9.32
C ALA A 36 2.92 37.10 -9.93
N GLU A 37 2.92 37.29 -11.25
CA GLU A 37 1.81 37.91 -11.98
C GLU A 37 0.52 37.08 -11.86
N ILE A 38 0.62 35.75 -11.91
CA ILE A 38 -0.55 34.88 -11.73
C ILE A 38 -1.11 34.96 -10.32
N ARG A 39 -0.26 34.98 -9.29
CA ARG A 39 -0.73 35.12 -7.89
C ARG A 39 -1.52 36.40 -7.66
N GLU A 40 -1.14 37.49 -8.32
CA GLU A 40 -1.86 38.75 -8.29
C GLU A 40 -3.19 38.66 -9.05
N ARG A 41 -3.16 38.15 -10.29
CA ARG A 41 -4.34 38.02 -11.14
C ARG A 41 -5.38 37.04 -10.60
N LEU A 42 -4.98 35.96 -9.93
CA LEU A 42 -5.91 34.96 -9.35
C LEU A 42 -6.89 35.56 -8.33
N GLN A 43 -6.61 36.75 -7.78
CA GLN A 43 -7.51 37.42 -6.83
C GLN A 43 -8.73 38.05 -7.50
N THR A 44 -8.61 38.41 -8.79
CA THR A 44 -9.65 39.09 -9.57
C THR A 44 -10.12 38.29 -10.77
N MET A 45 -9.36 37.27 -11.18
CA MET A 45 -9.68 36.36 -12.27
C MET A 45 -10.88 35.46 -11.91
N PRO A 46 -11.83 35.27 -12.84
CA PRO A 46 -12.88 34.26 -12.71
C PRO A 46 -12.29 32.84 -12.60
N TYR A 47 -13.10 31.87 -12.19
CA TYR A 47 -12.59 30.53 -11.82
C TYR A 47 -11.86 29.90 -13.02
N PRO A 48 -10.53 29.76 -12.98
CA PRO A 48 -9.79 29.27 -14.13
C PRO A 48 -9.93 27.75 -14.25
N LEU A 49 -9.85 27.27 -15.49
CA LEU A 49 -9.61 25.87 -15.80
C LEU A 49 -8.18 25.51 -15.40
N VAL A 50 -8.04 24.45 -14.62
CA VAL A 50 -6.75 23.90 -14.20
C VAL A 50 -6.79 22.38 -14.21
N VAL A 51 -5.62 21.73 -14.21
CA VAL A 51 -5.50 20.30 -13.94
C VAL A 51 -4.81 20.13 -12.60
N HIS A 52 -5.44 19.39 -11.68
CA HIS A 52 -4.90 19.09 -10.37
C HIS A 52 -4.62 20.36 -9.53
N ALA A 53 -5.69 21.05 -9.14
CA ALA A 53 -5.68 22.28 -8.37
C ALA A 53 -4.74 22.26 -7.13
N PRO A 54 -4.71 21.21 -6.28
CA PRO A 54 -3.73 21.13 -5.20
C PRO A 54 -2.26 21.17 -5.67
N ALA A 55 -1.92 20.49 -6.76
CA ALA A 55 -0.57 20.49 -7.32
C ALA A 55 -0.25 21.85 -7.96
N PHE A 56 -1.18 22.41 -8.72
CA PHE A 56 -1.05 23.74 -9.33
C PHE A 56 -0.85 24.83 -8.26
N ALA A 57 -1.64 24.83 -7.18
CA ALA A 57 -1.50 25.77 -6.07
C ALA A 57 -0.12 25.70 -5.41
N ARG A 58 0.41 24.48 -5.20
CA ARG A 58 1.75 24.29 -4.64
C ARG A 58 2.84 24.86 -5.55
N LYS A 59 2.72 24.68 -6.87
CA LYS A 59 3.64 25.31 -7.84
C LYS A 59 3.63 26.84 -7.74
N LEU A 60 2.47 27.44 -7.48
CA LEU A 60 2.35 28.88 -7.25
C LEU A 60 2.83 29.31 -5.84
N GLY A 61 3.29 28.40 -4.99
CA GLY A 61 3.63 28.69 -3.59
C GLY A 61 2.42 29.11 -2.76
N LEU A 62 1.23 28.59 -3.08
CA LEU A 62 -0.02 28.80 -2.37
C LEU A 62 -0.39 27.55 -1.56
N HIS A 63 -1.24 27.72 -0.54
CA HIS A 63 -1.87 26.58 0.13
C HIS A 63 -2.83 25.89 -0.84
N ALA A 64 -2.79 24.55 -0.86
CA ALA A 64 -3.71 23.77 -1.67
C ALA A 64 -5.17 24.09 -1.29
N PRO A 65 -6.04 24.44 -2.25
CA PRO A 65 -7.43 24.71 -1.96
C PRO A 65 -8.14 23.43 -1.48
N GLY A 66 -8.95 23.55 -0.43
CA GLY A 66 -9.88 22.51 -0.03
C GLY A 66 -11.18 22.58 -0.84
N GLN A 67 -12.06 21.61 -0.66
CA GLN A 67 -13.38 21.61 -1.29
C GLN A 67 -14.40 22.44 -0.49
N PRO A 68 -15.26 23.25 -1.14
CA PRO A 68 -15.31 23.53 -2.58
C PRO A 68 -14.09 24.34 -3.07
N CYS A 69 -13.47 23.88 -4.16
CA CYS A 69 -12.32 24.55 -4.79
C CYS A 69 -12.78 25.80 -5.54
N PRO A 70 -12.07 26.95 -5.45
CA PRO A 70 -12.42 28.14 -6.23
C PRO A 70 -11.91 28.11 -7.68
N TRP A 71 -11.51 26.94 -8.20
CA TRP A 71 -11.02 26.73 -9.57
C TRP A 71 -11.80 25.59 -10.22
N LEU A 72 -11.91 25.61 -11.55
CA LEU A 72 -12.52 24.54 -12.33
C LEU A 72 -11.48 23.46 -12.63
N ASP A 73 -11.29 22.54 -11.67
CA ASP A 73 -10.33 21.43 -11.84
C ASP A 73 -10.91 20.36 -12.77
N LEU A 74 -10.24 20.13 -13.90
CA LEU A 74 -10.64 19.14 -14.91
C LEU A 74 -10.63 17.71 -14.37
N LEU A 75 -9.85 17.39 -13.34
CA LEU A 75 -9.86 16.06 -12.73
C LEU A 75 -11.15 15.79 -11.95
N GLU A 76 -11.79 16.82 -11.40
CA GLU A 76 -13.10 16.68 -10.78
C GLU A 76 -14.17 16.36 -11.82
N LEU A 77 -14.14 17.07 -12.96
CA LEU A 77 -15.03 16.78 -14.09
C LEU A 77 -14.77 15.38 -14.65
N PHE A 78 -13.49 15.01 -14.84
CA PHE A 78 -13.11 13.68 -15.31
C PHE A 78 -13.63 12.57 -14.39
N ALA A 79 -13.45 12.69 -13.06
CA ALA A 79 -13.95 11.72 -12.10
C ALA A 79 -15.49 11.60 -12.12
N PHE A 80 -16.19 12.68 -12.44
CA PHE A 80 -17.65 12.69 -12.56
C PHE A 80 -18.14 12.03 -13.87
N VAL A 81 -17.50 12.36 -15.00
CA VAL A 81 -17.87 11.88 -16.35
C VAL A 81 -17.42 10.44 -16.57
N TYR A 82 -16.17 10.13 -16.23
CA TYR A 82 -15.54 8.82 -16.39
C TYR A 82 -15.23 8.20 -15.01
N PRO A 83 -16.26 7.86 -14.20
CA PRO A 83 -16.00 7.19 -12.94
C PRO A 83 -15.28 5.85 -13.17
N ALA A 84 -14.50 5.42 -12.19
CA ALA A 84 -13.77 4.15 -12.24
C ALA A 84 -12.77 4.04 -13.41
N ARG A 85 -12.28 5.18 -13.92
CA ARG A 85 -11.19 5.26 -14.89
C ARG A 85 -10.00 5.98 -14.29
N SER A 86 -8.83 5.34 -14.33
CA SER A 86 -7.57 5.91 -13.86
C SER A 86 -6.89 6.71 -14.98
N VAL A 87 -6.25 7.83 -14.61
CA VAL A 87 -5.52 8.72 -15.52
C VAL A 87 -4.37 9.40 -14.78
N ALA A 88 -3.25 9.65 -15.46
CA ALA A 88 -2.18 10.49 -14.92
C ALA A 88 -2.71 11.93 -14.76
N PRO A 89 -2.57 12.57 -13.59
CA PRO A 89 -3.18 13.87 -13.29
C PRO A 89 -2.36 15.04 -13.87
N THR A 90 -2.08 14.98 -15.16
CA THR A 90 -1.43 16.03 -15.95
C THR A 90 -2.27 16.36 -17.18
N PRO A 91 -2.14 17.56 -17.77
CA PRO A 91 -2.83 17.90 -19.02
C PRO A 91 -2.58 16.89 -20.14
N ARG A 92 -1.32 16.46 -20.33
CA ARG A 92 -0.95 15.41 -21.30
C ARG A 92 -1.59 14.07 -20.95
N GLY A 93 -1.57 13.65 -19.68
CA GLY A 93 -2.20 12.42 -19.22
C GLY A 93 -3.70 12.37 -19.49
N LEU A 94 -4.41 13.47 -19.23
CA LEU A 94 -5.83 13.62 -19.57
C LEU A 94 -6.06 13.57 -21.09
N ALA A 95 -5.23 14.26 -21.87
CA ALA A 95 -5.36 14.27 -23.32
C ALA A 95 -5.21 12.87 -23.94
N LEU A 96 -4.19 12.11 -23.52
CA LEU A 96 -4.01 10.72 -23.95
C LEU A 96 -5.19 9.84 -23.53
N ALA A 97 -5.71 9.99 -22.30
CA ALA A 97 -6.87 9.25 -21.86
C ALA A 97 -8.15 9.60 -22.65
N LEU A 98 -8.27 10.82 -23.15
CA LEU A 98 -9.39 11.24 -23.99
C LEU A 98 -9.17 10.95 -25.48
N GLY A 99 -8.06 10.30 -25.85
CA GLY A 99 -7.76 9.91 -27.24
C GLY A 99 -7.32 11.08 -28.12
N VAL A 100 -6.68 12.09 -27.54
CA VAL A 100 -6.06 13.17 -28.31
C VAL A 100 -4.72 12.67 -28.88
N GLU A 101 -4.53 12.82 -30.19
CA GLU A 101 -3.29 12.47 -30.88
C GLU A 101 -2.09 13.26 -30.35
N GLU A 102 -0.93 12.62 -30.28
CA GLU A 102 0.27 13.18 -29.64
C GLU A 102 0.75 14.49 -30.29
N GLU A 103 0.62 14.62 -31.62
CA GLU A 103 0.97 15.83 -32.35
C GLU A 103 0.09 17.03 -31.95
N ARG A 104 -1.14 16.78 -31.53
CA ARG A 104 -2.08 17.81 -31.08
C ARG A 104 -1.89 18.17 -29.61
N ILE A 105 -1.24 17.32 -28.83
CA ILE A 105 -0.92 17.62 -27.42
C ILE A 105 0.22 18.62 -27.34
N GLY A 106 1.26 18.46 -28.18
CA GLY A 106 2.43 19.35 -28.17
C GLY A 106 3.04 19.49 -26.78
N GLN A 107 3.30 20.73 -26.33
CA GLN A 107 3.80 21.04 -24.98
C GLN A 107 2.70 21.06 -23.90
N ALA A 108 1.47 20.67 -24.25
CA ALA A 108 0.29 20.66 -23.39
C ALA A 108 0.01 22.03 -22.74
N GLU A 109 -0.06 23.07 -23.57
CA GLU A 109 -0.30 24.46 -23.15
C GLU A 109 -1.76 24.70 -22.69
N ALA A 110 -2.08 25.93 -22.26
CA ALA A 110 -3.38 26.26 -21.68
C ALA A 110 -4.58 26.08 -22.63
N ASP A 111 -4.37 26.17 -23.95
CA ASP A 111 -5.40 25.96 -24.98
C ASP A 111 -5.93 24.51 -25.04
N LEU A 112 -5.14 23.55 -24.53
CA LEU A 112 -5.55 22.15 -24.42
C LEU A 112 -6.73 21.99 -23.45
N LEU A 113 -6.78 22.75 -22.35
CA LEU A 113 -7.76 22.55 -21.27
C LEU A 113 -9.22 22.78 -21.73
N PRO A 114 -9.57 23.84 -22.48
CA PRO A 114 -10.90 23.99 -23.08
C PRO A 114 -11.29 22.84 -24.02
N LEU A 115 -10.34 22.33 -24.83
CA LEU A 115 -10.57 21.17 -25.71
C LEU A 115 -10.93 19.93 -24.87
N LEU A 116 -10.14 19.62 -23.83
CA LEU A 116 -10.41 18.49 -22.94
C LEU A 116 -11.77 18.65 -22.25
N THR A 117 -12.10 19.86 -21.80
CA THR A 117 -13.40 20.18 -21.19
C THR A 117 -14.54 19.87 -22.16
N SER A 118 -14.43 20.30 -23.42
CA SER A 118 -15.44 20.05 -24.45
C SER A 118 -15.61 18.56 -24.75
N LEU A 119 -14.51 17.79 -24.80
CA LEU A 119 -14.57 16.33 -24.99
C LEU A 119 -15.30 15.63 -23.83
N MET A 120 -15.03 16.03 -22.59
CA MET A 120 -15.71 15.47 -21.41
C MET A 120 -17.20 15.85 -21.35
N LEU A 121 -17.55 17.11 -21.65
CA LEU A 121 -18.93 17.56 -21.68
C LEU A 121 -19.73 16.92 -22.82
N ALA A 122 -19.10 16.67 -23.98
CA ALA A 122 -19.71 15.94 -25.08
C ALA A 122 -20.07 14.50 -24.68
N GLU A 123 -19.20 13.83 -23.92
CA GLU A 123 -19.50 12.50 -23.38
C GLU A 123 -20.61 12.56 -22.33
N LEU A 124 -20.57 13.53 -21.42
CA LEU A 124 -21.62 13.73 -20.42
C LEU A 124 -23.00 13.97 -21.07
N ALA A 125 -23.04 14.72 -22.16
CA ALA A 125 -24.27 14.98 -22.91
C ALA A 125 -24.90 13.68 -23.45
N ARG A 126 -24.09 12.67 -23.80
CA ARG A 126 -24.59 11.34 -24.23
C ARG A 126 -25.30 10.60 -23.09
N LEU A 127 -24.94 10.87 -21.84
CA LEU A 127 -25.55 10.26 -20.65
C LEU A 127 -26.90 10.90 -20.27
N LYS A 128 -27.24 12.07 -20.83
CA LYS A 128 -28.46 12.86 -20.52
C LYS A 128 -29.76 12.05 -20.59
N ASN A 129 -29.86 11.12 -21.54
CA ASN A 129 -31.06 10.30 -21.78
C ASN A 129 -30.82 8.81 -21.46
N GLY A 130 -29.71 8.49 -20.78
CA GLY A 130 -29.35 7.12 -20.44
C GLY A 130 -29.97 6.64 -19.11
N PRO A 131 -29.70 5.38 -18.72
CA PRO A 131 -30.22 4.79 -17.47
C PRO A 131 -29.70 5.49 -16.20
N GLU A 132 -28.62 6.26 -16.29
CA GLU A 132 -28.05 7.01 -15.16
C GLU A 132 -28.61 8.43 -15.03
N ALA A 133 -29.43 8.91 -15.97
CA ALA A 133 -29.83 10.32 -16.05
C ALA A 133 -30.47 10.86 -14.77
N GLU A 134 -31.36 10.08 -14.14
CA GLU A 134 -32.03 10.45 -12.89
C GLU A 134 -31.03 10.53 -11.71
N PHE A 135 -30.11 9.57 -11.64
CA PHE A 135 -29.05 9.55 -10.63
C PHE A 135 -28.10 10.74 -10.80
N LEU A 136 -27.67 11.02 -12.04
CA LEU A 136 -26.80 12.16 -12.35
C LEU A 136 -27.49 13.49 -12.04
N ALA A 137 -28.79 13.61 -12.31
CA ALA A 137 -29.58 14.80 -11.94
C ALA A 137 -29.59 15.03 -10.42
N ALA A 138 -29.94 14.00 -9.64
CA ALA A 138 -29.97 14.06 -8.18
C ALA A 138 -28.59 14.39 -7.59
N LEU A 139 -27.54 13.78 -8.13
CA LEU A 139 -26.16 14.01 -7.68
C LEU A 139 -25.67 15.41 -8.03
N THR A 140 -25.97 15.92 -9.23
CA THR A 140 -25.61 17.28 -9.67
C THR A 140 -26.27 18.32 -8.78
N VAL A 141 -27.55 18.15 -8.43
CA VAL A 141 -28.25 19.04 -7.48
C VAL A 141 -27.58 18.98 -6.10
N ARG A 142 -27.21 17.78 -5.61
CA ARG A 142 -26.52 17.64 -4.32
C ARG A 142 -25.16 18.33 -4.32
N LEU A 143 -24.39 18.18 -5.39
CA LEU A 143 -23.09 18.82 -5.58
C LEU A 143 -23.23 20.34 -5.65
N GLY A 144 -24.23 20.85 -6.38
CA GLY A 144 -24.53 22.29 -6.44
C GLY A 144 -24.94 22.87 -5.08
N GLN A 145 -25.69 22.13 -4.26
CA GLN A 145 -26.01 22.53 -2.88
C GLN A 145 -24.76 22.61 -1.98
N ALA A 146 -23.76 21.78 -2.25
CA ALA A 146 -22.49 21.76 -1.54
C ALA A 146 -21.46 22.76 -2.10
N GLY A 147 -21.80 23.51 -3.16
CA GLY A 147 -20.95 24.52 -3.76
C GLY A 147 -19.94 23.98 -4.78
N TRP A 148 -20.18 22.81 -5.39
CA TRP A 148 -19.30 22.29 -6.43
C TRP A 148 -19.30 23.20 -7.68
N PRO A 149 -18.14 23.74 -8.12
CA PRO A 149 -18.09 24.76 -9.18
C PRO A 149 -18.69 24.31 -10.52
N TRP A 150 -18.46 23.07 -10.91
CA TRP A 150 -18.95 22.49 -12.17
C TRP A 150 -20.46 22.25 -12.21
N ALA A 151 -21.17 22.39 -11.09
CA ALA A 151 -22.59 22.03 -10.99
C ALA A 151 -23.47 22.77 -12.00
N GLY A 152 -23.17 24.03 -12.31
CA GLY A 152 -23.89 24.82 -13.33
C GLY A 152 -23.74 24.23 -14.72
N THR A 153 -22.50 24.11 -15.21
CA THR A 153 -22.18 23.55 -16.54
C THR A 153 -22.66 22.11 -16.70
N VAL A 154 -22.50 21.27 -15.68
CA VAL A 154 -23.01 19.88 -15.68
C VAL A 154 -24.54 19.87 -15.74
N ALA A 155 -25.22 20.73 -14.99
CA ALA A 155 -26.68 20.83 -15.01
C ALA A 155 -27.20 21.29 -16.38
N GLU A 156 -26.51 22.24 -17.02
CA GLU A 156 -26.82 22.68 -18.38
C GLU A 156 -26.64 21.54 -19.40
N THR A 157 -25.49 20.86 -19.36
CA THR A 157 -25.15 19.74 -20.25
C THR A 157 -26.16 18.59 -20.13
N LEU A 158 -26.63 18.31 -18.91
CA LEU A 158 -27.68 17.32 -18.65
C LEU A 158 -29.11 17.84 -18.89
N GLY A 159 -29.28 19.10 -19.28
CA GLY A 159 -30.58 19.74 -19.50
C GLY A 159 -31.47 19.77 -18.25
N LEU A 160 -30.90 19.98 -17.06
CA LEU A 160 -31.65 19.99 -15.80
C LEU A 160 -32.50 21.25 -15.61
N HIS A 161 -32.17 22.36 -16.27
CA HIS A 161 -32.95 23.60 -16.19
C HIS A 161 -34.42 23.41 -16.55
N GLU A 162 -34.73 22.51 -17.48
CA GLU A 162 -36.11 22.16 -17.87
C GLU A 162 -36.82 21.26 -16.85
N LYS A 163 -36.06 20.58 -15.98
CA LYS A 163 -36.55 19.57 -15.02
C LYS A 163 -36.70 20.11 -13.60
N LEU A 164 -36.04 21.22 -13.28
CA LEU A 164 -36.02 21.80 -11.95
C LEU A 164 -37.21 22.74 -11.73
N GLY A 165 -37.85 22.64 -10.57
CA GLY A 165 -38.90 23.59 -10.17
C GLY A 165 -38.33 24.99 -9.87
N PRO A 166 -39.19 25.99 -9.60
CA PRO A 166 -38.78 27.40 -9.41
C PRO A 166 -37.75 27.65 -8.30
N ARG A 167 -37.60 26.72 -7.35
CA ARG A 167 -36.62 26.78 -6.26
C ARG A 167 -35.35 25.95 -6.53
N GLY A 168 -35.18 25.42 -7.74
CA GLY A 168 -34.05 24.56 -8.11
C GLY A 168 -34.12 23.17 -7.48
N GLN A 169 -35.33 22.65 -7.28
CA GLN A 169 -35.60 21.34 -6.69
C GLN A 169 -36.07 20.36 -7.76
N LEU A 170 -35.73 19.08 -7.60
CA LEU A 170 -36.24 18.02 -8.48
C LEU A 170 -37.72 17.75 -8.20
N PRO A 171 -38.46 17.18 -9.18
CA PRO A 171 -39.81 16.67 -8.97
C PRO A 171 -39.86 15.68 -7.79
N GLU A 172 -40.98 15.62 -7.07
CA GLU A 172 -41.11 14.76 -5.87
C GLU A 172 -41.05 13.26 -6.20
N ASP A 173 -41.47 12.88 -7.40
CA ASP A 173 -41.46 11.52 -7.94
C ASP A 173 -40.08 11.07 -8.46
N ALA A 174 -39.13 12.00 -8.63
CA ALA A 174 -37.77 11.70 -9.03
C ALA A 174 -36.87 11.37 -7.83
N MET A 175 -35.73 10.72 -8.09
CA MET A 175 -34.67 10.46 -7.12
C MET A 175 -34.23 11.76 -6.45
N GLN A 176 -34.31 11.78 -5.13
CA GLN A 176 -33.95 12.97 -4.36
C GLN A 176 -32.43 13.06 -4.13
N PRO A 177 -31.86 14.27 -3.99
CA PRO A 177 -30.42 14.49 -3.79
C PRO A 177 -29.81 13.72 -2.61
N GLY A 178 -30.59 13.50 -1.55
CA GLY A 178 -30.16 12.71 -0.39
C GLY A 178 -30.06 11.21 -0.66
N ASP A 179 -30.90 10.68 -1.56
CA ASP A 179 -30.90 9.26 -1.91
C ASP A 179 -29.78 8.89 -2.90
N ALA A 180 -29.31 9.86 -3.70
CA ALA A 180 -28.16 9.66 -4.59
C ALA A 180 -26.89 9.24 -3.83
N LEU A 181 -26.71 9.67 -2.57
CA LEU A 181 -25.56 9.28 -1.75
C LEU A 181 -25.69 7.86 -1.17
N ARG A 182 -26.88 7.26 -1.20
CA ARG A 182 -27.21 5.97 -0.57
C ARG A 182 -26.99 4.80 -1.53
N VAL A 183 -25.79 4.67 -2.07
CA VAL A 183 -25.44 3.68 -3.11
C VAL A 183 -25.74 2.24 -2.71
N TRP A 184 -25.67 1.92 -1.41
CA TRP A 184 -26.01 0.61 -0.86
C TRP A 184 -27.48 0.20 -1.08
N ARG A 185 -28.37 1.10 -1.52
CA ARG A 185 -29.76 0.73 -1.89
C ARG A 185 -29.87 0.12 -3.28
N VAL A 186 -28.96 0.49 -4.19
CA VAL A 186 -29.02 0.15 -5.62
C VAL A 186 -27.96 -0.86 -6.05
N LEU A 187 -26.90 -1.04 -5.25
CA LEU A 187 -25.86 -2.01 -5.55
C LEU A 187 -26.44 -3.44 -5.63
N PRO A 188 -25.95 -4.26 -6.58
CA PRO A 188 -26.41 -5.62 -6.75
C PRO A 188 -26.11 -6.44 -5.49
N LYS A 189 -27.02 -7.36 -5.17
CA LYS A 189 -26.81 -8.34 -4.13
C LYS A 189 -26.10 -9.54 -4.74
N TRP A 190 -25.11 -10.11 -4.05
CA TRP A 190 -24.64 -11.44 -4.38
C TRP A 190 -25.65 -12.49 -3.87
N GLU A 191 -25.65 -13.64 -4.52
CA GLU A 191 -26.40 -14.83 -4.12
C GLU A 191 -25.39 -15.89 -3.66
N ASP A 192 -25.76 -16.71 -2.68
CA ASP A 192 -24.91 -17.83 -2.29
C ASP A 192 -24.99 -18.90 -3.38
N VAL A 193 -23.85 -19.14 -4.02
CA VAL A 193 -23.65 -20.22 -4.99
C VAL A 193 -23.02 -21.39 -4.25
N ALA A 194 -23.38 -22.61 -4.64
CA ALA A 194 -22.73 -23.81 -4.09
C ALA A 194 -21.21 -23.74 -4.34
N PRO A 195 -20.37 -24.04 -3.33
CA PRO A 195 -18.93 -24.01 -3.52
C PRO A 195 -18.51 -24.98 -4.62
N ARG A 196 -17.39 -24.65 -5.29
CA ARG A 196 -16.79 -25.55 -6.28
C ARG A 196 -16.44 -26.87 -5.59
N PRO A 197 -16.59 -28.02 -6.25
CA PRO A 197 -16.07 -29.27 -5.70
C PRO A 197 -14.55 -29.15 -5.51
N PRO A 198 -13.95 -29.93 -4.58
CA PRO A 198 -12.51 -29.96 -4.41
C PRO A 198 -11.80 -30.20 -5.75
N PRO A 199 -10.72 -29.44 -6.05
CA PRO A 199 -10.09 -29.52 -7.35
C PRO A 199 -9.45 -30.88 -7.57
N ALA A 200 -9.49 -31.36 -8.81
CA ALA A 200 -8.68 -32.50 -9.21
C ALA A 200 -7.18 -32.16 -9.13
N SER A 201 -6.32 -33.15 -9.32
CA SER A 201 -4.85 -32.95 -9.26
C SER A 201 -4.14 -33.62 -10.43
N HIS A 202 -4.77 -33.59 -11.61
CA HIS A 202 -4.18 -34.07 -12.84
C HIS A 202 -2.98 -33.17 -13.23
N PRO A 203 -1.83 -33.78 -13.56
CA PRO A 203 -0.65 -33.05 -13.96
C PRO A 203 -0.85 -32.33 -15.30
N ILE A 204 0.01 -31.37 -15.58
CA ILE A 204 0.07 -30.66 -16.87
C ILE A 204 1.44 -30.89 -17.51
N THR A 205 1.46 -31.01 -18.84
CA THR A 205 2.71 -31.25 -19.57
C THR A 205 3.37 -29.94 -20.00
N SER A 206 4.68 -29.97 -20.17
CA SER A 206 5.43 -28.81 -20.71
C SER A 206 4.95 -28.41 -22.11
N ALA A 207 4.47 -29.37 -22.92
CA ALA A 207 3.91 -29.09 -24.25
C ALA A 207 2.64 -28.24 -24.16
N GLU A 208 1.75 -28.54 -23.22
CA GLU A 208 0.52 -27.78 -22.98
C GLU A 208 0.81 -26.38 -22.45
N ALA A 209 1.76 -26.26 -21.51
CA ALA A 209 2.19 -24.96 -21.00
C ALA A 209 2.81 -24.08 -22.11
N ARG A 210 3.67 -24.65 -22.96
CA ARG A 210 4.24 -23.93 -24.12
C ARG A 210 3.17 -23.53 -25.13
N ALA A 211 2.22 -24.41 -25.45
CA ALA A 211 1.12 -24.10 -26.36
C ALA A 211 0.25 -22.95 -25.82
N ARG A 212 -0.08 -22.96 -24.52
CA ARG A 212 -0.78 -21.85 -23.86
C ARG A 212 0.04 -20.56 -23.92
N LEU A 213 1.34 -20.62 -23.66
CA LEU A 213 2.22 -19.45 -23.74
C LEU A 213 2.22 -18.86 -25.16
N THR A 214 2.33 -19.68 -26.21
CA THR A 214 2.26 -19.23 -27.60
C THR A 214 0.95 -18.50 -27.90
N MET A 215 -0.19 -19.02 -27.42
CA MET A 215 -1.49 -18.36 -27.54
C MET A 215 -1.50 -16.98 -26.86
N LEU A 216 -0.98 -16.87 -25.64
CA LEU A 216 -0.93 -15.61 -24.89
C LEU A 216 -0.03 -14.56 -25.55
N LEU A 217 1.06 -15.00 -26.18
CA LEU A 217 1.99 -14.11 -26.86
C LEU A 217 1.39 -13.52 -28.14
N GLY A 218 0.57 -14.31 -28.87
CA GLY A 218 -0.10 -13.89 -30.10
C GLY A 218 0.75 -14.04 -31.37
N GLU A 219 0.13 -13.80 -32.53
CA GLU A 219 0.80 -13.89 -33.82
C GLU A 219 1.84 -12.75 -33.99
N GLY A 220 3.07 -13.11 -34.37
CA GLY A 220 4.17 -12.15 -34.57
C GLY A 220 4.98 -11.83 -33.31
N ALA A 221 4.66 -12.44 -32.16
CA ALA A 221 5.48 -12.30 -30.97
C ALA A 221 6.86 -12.96 -31.14
N GLU A 222 7.89 -12.29 -30.64
CA GLU A 222 9.26 -12.79 -30.64
C GLU A 222 9.36 -14.09 -29.83
N SER A 223 9.92 -15.14 -30.44
CA SER A 223 10.16 -16.41 -29.75
C SER A 223 11.34 -16.29 -28.80
N ARG A 224 11.10 -16.49 -27.50
CA ARG A 224 12.13 -16.48 -26.45
C ARG A 224 12.27 -17.87 -25.84
N ALA A 225 13.36 -18.56 -26.18
CA ALA A 225 13.63 -19.91 -25.65
C ALA A 225 13.57 -19.94 -24.11
N GLY A 226 14.20 -18.96 -23.44
CA GLY A 226 14.19 -18.86 -21.98
C GLY A 226 12.79 -18.71 -21.36
N GLN A 227 11.84 -18.08 -22.06
CA GLN A 227 10.46 -17.96 -21.60
C GLN A 227 9.72 -19.30 -21.69
N ALA A 228 9.90 -20.02 -22.80
CA ALA A 228 9.31 -21.33 -23.01
C ALA A 228 9.88 -22.38 -22.04
N ASP A 229 11.18 -22.31 -21.76
CA ASP A 229 11.86 -23.16 -20.79
C ASP A 229 11.38 -22.86 -19.36
N PHE A 230 11.23 -21.58 -19.00
CA PHE A 230 10.65 -21.18 -17.70
C PHE A 230 9.23 -21.73 -17.50
N ALA A 231 8.38 -21.63 -18.53
CA ALA A 231 7.02 -22.20 -18.49
C ALA A 231 7.04 -23.72 -18.36
N SER A 232 8.05 -24.39 -18.94
CA SER A 232 8.22 -25.84 -18.87
C SER A 232 8.65 -26.30 -17.48
N VAL A 233 9.64 -25.66 -16.87
CA VAL A 233 10.08 -26.02 -15.50
C VAL A 233 8.96 -25.77 -14.50
N SER A 234 8.21 -24.68 -14.70
CA SER A 234 7.09 -24.31 -13.82
C SER A 234 6.00 -25.39 -13.76
N THR A 235 5.86 -26.28 -14.75
CA THR A 235 4.87 -27.39 -14.69
C THR A 235 5.11 -28.36 -13.55
N ALA A 236 6.35 -28.49 -13.05
CA ALA A 236 6.67 -29.40 -11.96
C ALA A 236 5.98 -29.01 -10.63
N ALA A 237 5.68 -27.72 -10.42
CA ALA A 237 4.89 -27.27 -9.27
C ALA A 237 3.39 -27.65 -9.38
N PHE A 238 2.95 -28.09 -10.56
CA PHE A 238 1.58 -28.50 -10.83
C PHE A 238 1.39 -30.02 -10.87
N GLU A 239 2.45 -30.78 -10.55
CA GLU A 239 2.36 -32.21 -10.29
C GLU A 239 1.55 -32.48 -9.00
N PRO A 240 0.87 -33.64 -8.90
CA PRO A 240 0.26 -34.07 -7.65
C PRO A 240 1.32 -34.35 -6.58
N ARG A 241 1.08 -33.92 -5.34
CA ARG A 241 1.96 -34.23 -4.21
C ARG A 241 1.91 -35.71 -3.87
N THR A 242 3.05 -36.28 -3.50
CA THR A 242 3.15 -37.70 -3.09
C THR A 242 2.75 -37.92 -1.63
N MET A 243 2.98 -36.94 -0.75
CA MET A 243 2.68 -37.01 0.69
C MET A 243 2.09 -35.68 1.19
N ARG A 244 1.09 -35.74 2.08
CA ARG A 244 0.56 -34.55 2.76
C ARG A 244 1.67 -33.88 3.57
N GLY A 245 1.76 -32.55 3.53
CA GLY A 245 2.86 -31.80 4.14
C GLY A 245 4.10 -31.65 3.25
N ASN A 246 4.12 -32.26 2.07
CA ASN A 246 5.27 -32.23 1.16
C ASN A 246 4.89 -31.67 -0.23
N PRO A 247 4.85 -30.32 -0.39
CA PRO A 247 4.49 -29.70 -1.65
C PRO A 247 5.60 -29.82 -2.70
N ALA A 248 5.23 -29.88 -3.98
CA ALA A 248 6.17 -29.76 -5.09
C ALA A 248 6.62 -28.29 -5.25
N VAL A 249 7.86 -27.98 -4.85
CA VAL A 249 8.41 -26.63 -4.87
C VAL A 249 9.32 -26.45 -6.09
N VAL A 250 9.07 -25.41 -6.88
CA VAL A 250 9.97 -24.94 -7.95
C VAL A 250 10.54 -23.58 -7.55
N LEU A 251 11.86 -23.47 -7.47
CA LEU A 251 12.57 -22.22 -7.24
C LEU A 251 13.25 -21.78 -8.54
N ALA A 252 12.67 -20.79 -9.22
CA ALA A 252 13.08 -20.40 -10.56
C ALA A 252 13.50 -18.92 -10.67
N GLU A 253 14.78 -18.69 -10.96
CA GLU A 253 15.31 -17.36 -11.29
C GLU A 253 15.10 -17.06 -12.77
N ALA A 254 14.31 -16.04 -13.09
CA ALA A 254 14.06 -15.62 -14.46
C ALA A 254 14.46 -14.15 -14.63
N GLY A 255 15.60 -13.91 -15.27
CA GLY A 255 16.16 -12.56 -15.45
C GLY A 255 15.17 -11.58 -16.10
N THR A 256 15.36 -10.29 -15.87
CA THR A 256 14.50 -9.25 -16.47
C THR A 256 14.34 -9.45 -17.98
N GLY A 257 13.13 -9.27 -18.50
CA GLY A 257 12.84 -9.44 -19.93
C GLY A 257 12.58 -10.87 -20.39
N THR A 258 12.84 -11.88 -19.55
CA THR A 258 12.55 -13.30 -19.86
C THR A 258 11.04 -13.56 -20.05
N GLY A 259 10.16 -12.64 -19.65
CA GLY A 259 8.71 -12.82 -19.76
C GLY A 259 8.14 -13.74 -18.67
N LYS A 260 8.71 -13.64 -17.46
CA LYS A 260 8.35 -14.39 -16.24
C LYS A 260 6.85 -14.46 -16.00
N THR A 261 6.15 -13.33 -16.09
CA THR A 261 4.70 -13.22 -15.82
C THR A 261 3.87 -14.15 -16.68
N LEU A 262 3.97 -14.05 -18.00
CA LEU A 262 3.27 -14.97 -18.90
C LEU A 262 3.79 -16.42 -18.78
N GLY A 263 5.07 -16.58 -18.44
CA GLY A 263 5.70 -17.87 -18.25
C GLY A 263 5.11 -18.69 -17.09
N TYR A 264 4.66 -18.05 -16.00
CA TYR A 264 3.92 -18.76 -14.94
C TYR A 264 2.39 -18.71 -15.12
N ILE A 265 1.82 -17.68 -15.76
CA ILE A 265 0.37 -17.61 -16.05
C ILE A 265 -0.04 -18.74 -17.00
N ALA A 266 0.80 -19.07 -17.98
CA ALA A 266 0.51 -20.14 -18.95
C ALA A 266 0.25 -21.50 -18.26
N PRO A 267 1.20 -22.10 -17.53
CA PRO A 267 0.95 -23.36 -16.82
C PRO A 267 -0.15 -23.23 -15.75
N ALA A 268 -0.22 -22.11 -15.02
CA ALA A 268 -1.25 -21.89 -14.00
C ALA A 268 -2.68 -21.95 -14.59
N SER A 269 -2.90 -21.28 -15.73
CA SER A 269 -4.22 -21.26 -16.39
C SER A 269 -4.62 -22.63 -16.93
N VAL A 270 -3.68 -23.39 -17.52
CA VAL A 270 -3.94 -24.76 -17.99
C VAL A 270 -4.32 -25.67 -16.82
N TRP A 271 -3.61 -25.58 -15.70
CA TRP A 271 -3.91 -26.39 -14.53
C TRP A 271 -5.28 -26.05 -13.94
N ALA A 272 -5.61 -24.76 -13.82
CA ALA A 272 -6.87 -24.29 -13.27
C ALA A 272 -8.07 -24.81 -14.09
N GLU A 273 -8.01 -24.65 -15.42
CA GLU A 273 -9.06 -25.14 -16.33
C GLU A 273 -9.21 -26.66 -16.29
N ARG A 274 -8.09 -27.41 -16.25
CA ARG A 274 -8.11 -28.88 -16.21
C ARG A 274 -8.72 -29.42 -14.93
N ASN A 275 -8.41 -28.79 -13.80
CA ASN A 275 -8.68 -29.35 -12.48
C ASN A 275 -9.88 -28.71 -11.78
N GLY A 276 -10.48 -27.66 -12.35
CA GLY A 276 -11.57 -26.92 -11.73
C GLY A 276 -11.16 -26.19 -10.45
N GLY A 277 -9.87 -25.90 -10.29
CA GLY A 277 -9.27 -25.30 -9.09
C GLY A 277 -8.73 -23.89 -9.30
N SER A 278 -8.49 -23.18 -8.21
CA SER A 278 -7.88 -21.85 -8.25
C SER A 278 -6.36 -21.92 -8.04
N VAL A 279 -5.61 -21.14 -8.82
CA VAL A 279 -4.17 -20.89 -8.61
C VAL A 279 -4.00 -19.50 -8.04
N TRP A 280 -3.30 -19.39 -6.92
CA TRP A 280 -3.05 -18.11 -6.25
C TRP A 280 -1.71 -17.54 -6.65
N ILE A 281 -1.73 -16.39 -7.34
CA ILE A 281 -0.56 -15.64 -7.75
C ILE A 281 -0.33 -14.53 -6.74
N SER A 282 0.72 -14.65 -5.96
CA SER A 282 1.13 -13.72 -4.93
C SER A 282 2.31 -12.89 -5.41
N THR A 283 2.25 -11.57 -5.26
CA THR A 283 3.35 -10.65 -5.58
C THR A 283 3.59 -9.64 -4.44
N TYR A 284 4.63 -8.80 -4.54
CA TYR A 284 5.00 -7.91 -3.44
C TYR A 284 4.14 -6.64 -3.36
N THR A 285 4.00 -5.90 -4.47
CA THR A 285 3.35 -4.57 -4.46
C THR A 285 2.01 -4.57 -5.19
N ARG A 286 1.14 -3.62 -4.85
CA ARG A 286 -0.17 -3.43 -5.52
C ARG A 286 -0.03 -3.03 -6.98
N HIS A 287 1.07 -2.33 -7.33
CA HIS A 287 1.37 -1.98 -8.71
C HIS A 287 1.65 -3.24 -9.54
N LEU A 288 2.47 -4.14 -9.02
CA LEU A 288 2.76 -5.43 -9.64
C LEU A 288 1.50 -6.29 -9.77
N GLN A 289 0.60 -6.28 -8.77
CA GLN A 289 -0.68 -6.98 -8.88
C GLN A 289 -1.50 -6.50 -10.09
N ARG A 290 -1.58 -5.18 -10.30
CA ARG A 290 -2.30 -4.58 -11.43
C ARG A 290 -1.62 -4.89 -12.76
N GLN A 291 -0.29 -4.93 -12.80
CA GLN A 291 0.46 -5.36 -13.98
C GLN A 291 0.15 -6.82 -14.33
N ILE A 292 0.12 -7.72 -13.35
CA ILE A 292 -0.26 -9.12 -13.57
C ILE A 292 -1.71 -9.21 -14.07
N GLU A 293 -2.64 -8.46 -13.45
CA GLU A 293 -4.04 -8.40 -13.89
C GLU A 293 -4.16 -7.91 -15.34
N GLN A 294 -3.41 -6.86 -15.72
CA GLN A 294 -3.37 -6.35 -17.09
C GLN A 294 -2.89 -7.41 -18.09
N GLU A 295 -1.86 -8.17 -17.76
CA GLU A 295 -1.38 -9.26 -18.62
C GLU A 295 -2.43 -10.37 -18.82
N THR A 296 -3.36 -10.55 -17.86
CA THR A 296 -4.46 -11.52 -18.02
C THR A 296 -5.49 -11.13 -19.09
N HIS A 297 -5.48 -9.90 -19.62
CA HIS A 297 -6.26 -9.55 -20.81
C HIS A 297 -5.89 -10.39 -22.03
N ARG A 298 -4.64 -10.88 -22.11
CA ARG A 298 -4.20 -11.78 -23.18
C ARG A 298 -4.85 -13.16 -23.08
N LEU A 299 -5.21 -13.57 -21.85
CA LEU A 299 -5.90 -14.84 -21.58
C LEU A 299 -7.42 -14.70 -21.80
N PHE A 300 -8.00 -13.61 -21.27
CA PHE A 300 -9.42 -13.31 -21.39
C PHE A 300 -9.60 -11.85 -21.90
N PRO A 301 -9.73 -11.66 -23.23
CA PRO A 301 -9.85 -10.32 -23.82
C PRO A 301 -11.11 -9.56 -23.38
N ASP A 302 -12.22 -10.28 -23.19
CA ASP A 302 -13.48 -9.72 -22.69
C ASP A 302 -13.42 -9.48 -21.18
N ASP A 303 -13.70 -8.25 -20.75
CA ASP A 303 -13.65 -7.81 -19.35
C ASP A 303 -14.62 -8.57 -18.45
N ALA A 304 -15.84 -8.87 -18.94
CA ALA A 304 -16.83 -9.57 -18.14
C ALA A 304 -16.41 -11.01 -17.86
N THR A 305 -15.86 -11.69 -18.86
CA THR A 305 -15.31 -13.04 -18.77
C THR A 305 -14.07 -13.04 -17.87
N ARG A 306 -13.12 -12.13 -18.09
CA ARG A 306 -11.91 -12.03 -17.27
C ARG A 306 -12.24 -11.84 -15.79
N ARG A 307 -13.21 -10.98 -15.46
CA ARG A 307 -13.65 -10.76 -14.06
C ARG A 307 -14.25 -11.99 -13.39
N ARG A 308 -14.73 -12.98 -14.15
CA ARG A 308 -15.21 -14.26 -13.60
C ARG A 308 -14.04 -15.21 -13.30
N HIS A 309 -13.07 -15.27 -14.21
CA HIS A 309 -11.94 -16.20 -14.11
C HIS A 309 -10.74 -15.66 -13.33
N VAL A 310 -10.59 -14.35 -13.22
CA VAL A 310 -9.46 -13.67 -12.57
C VAL A 310 -9.98 -12.69 -11.54
N VAL A 311 -9.50 -12.81 -10.30
CA VAL A 311 -9.93 -11.97 -9.18
C VAL A 311 -8.73 -11.39 -8.44
N LEU A 312 -8.74 -10.08 -8.25
CA LEU A 312 -7.77 -9.37 -7.45
C LEU A 312 -8.21 -9.31 -5.97
N ARG A 313 -7.29 -9.64 -5.05
CA ARG A 313 -7.52 -9.68 -3.61
C ARG A 313 -6.56 -8.75 -2.87
N LYS A 314 -7.13 -7.85 -2.06
CA LYS A 314 -6.41 -6.90 -1.19
C LYS A 314 -6.88 -7.03 0.26
N GLY A 315 -6.18 -6.35 1.18
CA GLY A 315 -6.65 -6.17 2.56
C GLY A 315 -7.95 -5.35 2.62
N ARG A 316 -8.75 -5.53 3.68
CA ARG A 316 -10.07 -4.88 3.86
C ARG A 316 -9.99 -3.35 3.88
N GLU A 317 -8.86 -2.81 4.33
CA GLU A 317 -8.57 -1.38 4.41
C GLU A 317 -8.45 -0.69 3.05
N ASN A 318 -8.51 -1.47 1.98
CA ASN A 318 -8.40 -1.03 0.59
C ASN A 318 -9.74 -1.02 -0.13
N TYR A 319 -10.83 -1.50 0.51
CA TYR A 319 -12.15 -1.53 -0.10
C TYR A 319 -13.10 -0.53 0.56
N LEU A 320 -14.07 -0.04 -0.20
CA LEU A 320 -15.17 0.76 0.30
C LEU A 320 -16.03 -0.05 1.27
N CYS A 321 -16.09 0.37 2.53
CA CYS A 321 -17.00 -0.17 3.52
C CYS A 321 -18.33 0.60 3.46
N LEU A 322 -19.37 -0.04 2.92
CA LEU A 322 -20.70 0.57 2.80
C LEU A 322 -21.30 1.03 4.14
N LEU A 323 -20.95 0.35 5.24
CA LEU A 323 -21.36 0.76 6.59
C LEU A 323 -20.69 2.09 6.99
N ASN A 324 -19.38 2.21 6.79
CA ASN A 324 -18.64 3.44 7.11
C ASN A 324 -19.06 4.59 6.17
N MET A 325 -19.36 4.29 4.90
CA MET A 325 -19.94 5.26 3.98
C MET A 325 -21.31 5.73 4.44
N GLU A 326 -22.21 4.84 4.87
CA GLU A 326 -23.51 5.22 5.41
C GLU A 326 -23.38 6.12 6.65
N GLU A 327 -22.46 5.80 7.55
CA GLU A 327 -22.18 6.66 8.72
C GLU A 327 -21.63 8.04 8.31
N ALA A 328 -20.76 8.09 7.30
CA ALA A 328 -20.23 9.34 6.77
C ALA A 328 -21.33 10.19 6.13
N VAL A 329 -22.21 9.58 5.32
CA VAL A 329 -23.36 10.25 4.69
C VAL A 329 -24.34 10.78 5.75
N ASN A 330 -24.67 9.97 6.76
CA ASN A 330 -25.60 10.35 7.83
C ASN A 330 -25.06 11.47 8.75
N SER A 331 -23.74 11.72 8.75
CA SER A 331 -23.10 12.80 9.50
C SER A 331 -22.63 13.98 8.62
N ALA A 332 -22.82 13.90 7.30
CA ALA A 332 -22.29 14.90 6.36
C ALA A 332 -22.89 16.30 6.57
N ALA A 333 -24.16 16.40 7.00
CA ALA A 333 -24.86 17.67 7.19
C ALA A 333 -24.25 18.57 8.29
N SER A 334 -23.51 18.00 9.25
CA SER A 334 -22.81 18.74 10.31
C SER A 334 -21.31 18.92 10.05
N ARG A 335 -20.83 18.54 8.86
CA ARG A 335 -19.44 18.64 8.44
C ARG A 335 -19.27 19.71 7.36
N PRO A 336 -18.03 20.19 7.10
CA PRO A 336 -17.76 21.12 6.01
C PRO A 336 -18.26 20.59 4.66
N ALA A 337 -18.70 21.50 3.78
CA ALA A 337 -19.32 21.16 2.50
C ALA A 337 -18.46 20.24 1.61
N GLY A 338 -17.13 20.39 1.67
CA GLY A 338 -16.18 19.53 0.96
C GLY A 338 -16.31 18.03 1.27
N VAL A 339 -16.76 17.66 2.48
CA VAL A 339 -17.06 16.26 2.81
C VAL A 339 -18.25 15.74 2.00
N THR A 340 -19.27 16.57 1.78
CA THR A 340 -20.41 16.21 0.94
C THR A 340 -20.01 16.06 -0.52
N ILE A 341 -19.13 16.94 -1.04
CA ILE A 341 -18.59 16.83 -2.41
C ILE A 341 -17.81 15.51 -2.56
N ALA A 342 -16.91 15.22 -1.62
CA ALA A 342 -16.15 13.96 -1.61
C ALA A 342 -17.06 12.71 -1.60
N LEU A 343 -18.09 12.70 -0.74
CA LEU A 343 -19.03 11.59 -0.66
C LEU A 343 -19.90 11.45 -1.91
N ALA A 344 -20.25 12.56 -2.58
CA ALA A 344 -20.98 12.54 -3.84
C ALA A 344 -20.12 11.96 -4.98
N MET A 345 -18.85 12.36 -5.07
CA MET A 345 -17.91 11.79 -6.03
C MET A 345 -17.63 10.31 -5.76
N LEU A 346 -17.49 9.92 -4.49
CA LEU A 346 -17.40 8.51 -4.10
C LEU A 346 -18.69 7.74 -4.43
N ALA A 347 -19.86 8.34 -4.30
CA ALA A 347 -21.12 7.69 -4.70
C ALA A 347 -21.21 7.49 -6.22
N ARG A 348 -20.74 8.46 -7.02
CA ARG A 348 -20.62 8.34 -8.47
C ARG A 348 -19.70 7.19 -8.85
N TRP A 349 -18.52 7.12 -8.22
CA TRP A 349 -17.57 6.03 -8.41
C TRP A 349 -18.10 4.68 -7.92
N ALA A 350 -18.69 4.60 -6.74
CA ALA A 350 -19.16 3.35 -6.13
C ALA A 350 -20.25 2.63 -6.94
N ARG A 351 -20.98 3.36 -7.80
CA ARG A 351 -21.95 2.75 -8.73
C ARG A 351 -21.33 2.20 -10.02
N ALA A 352 -20.13 2.66 -10.37
CA ALA A 352 -19.43 2.27 -11.59
C ALA A 352 -18.26 1.31 -11.33
N THR A 353 -17.71 1.31 -10.11
CA THR A 353 -16.58 0.46 -9.72
C THR A 353 -16.88 -1.02 -9.87
N ALA A 354 -15.87 -1.79 -10.27
CA ALA A 354 -15.98 -3.23 -10.45
C ALA A 354 -15.99 -4.00 -9.12
N ASP A 355 -15.25 -3.51 -8.12
CA ASP A 355 -14.97 -4.24 -6.88
C ASP A 355 -14.82 -3.34 -5.65
N GLY A 356 -15.03 -2.02 -5.78
CA GLY A 356 -14.98 -1.08 -4.67
C GLY A 356 -13.58 -0.86 -4.12
N ASP A 357 -12.54 -0.99 -4.95
CA ASP A 357 -11.15 -0.78 -4.57
C ASP A 357 -10.76 0.71 -4.49
N LEU A 358 -10.53 1.18 -3.26
CA LEU A 358 -10.15 2.55 -2.95
C LEU A 358 -8.66 2.85 -3.18
N THR A 359 -7.80 1.85 -3.42
CA THR A 359 -6.35 2.05 -3.41
C THR A 359 -5.62 1.27 -4.52
N GLY A 360 -5.27 1.98 -5.59
CA GLY A 360 -4.57 1.39 -6.73
C GLY A 360 -5.44 0.44 -7.55
N GLY A 361 -6.76 0.65 -7.50
CA GLY A 361 -7.77 0.01 -8.36
C GLY A 361 -8.32 1.01 -9.37
N ASP A 362 -9.65 1.04 -9.50
CA ASP A 362 -10.35 1.93 -10.42
C ASP A 362 -10.64 3.33 -9.83
N LEU A 363 -10.49 3.52 -8.51
CA LEU A 363 -10.41 4.85 -7.91
C LEU A 363 -9.01 5.46 -8.17
N PRO A 364 -8.90 6.63 -8.82
CA PRO A 364 -7.59 7.24 -9.10
C PRO A 364 -6.82 7.62 -7.83
N GLY A 365 -5.51 7.39 -7.78
CA GLY A 365 -4.70 7.66 -6.58
C GLY A 365 -4.65 9.13 -6.17
N TRP A 366 -4.80 10.06 -7.12
CA TRP A 366 -4.94 11.51 -6.87
C TRP A 366 -6.28 11.93 -6.27
N PHE A 367 -7.28 11.04 -6.17
CA PHE A 367 -8.60 11.38 -5.62
C PHE A 367 -8.50 11.92 -4.18
N GLY A 368 -7.56 11.40 -3.39
CA GLY A 368 -7.31 11.83 -2.02
C GLY A 368 -6.76 13.25 -1.90
N ASP A 369 -6.05 13.73 -2.92
CA ASP A 369 -5.54 15.09 -2.97
C ASP A 369 -6.66 16.11 -3.22
N LEU A 370 -7.60 15.80 -4.12
CA LEU A 370 -8.71 16.70 -4.45
C LEU A 370 -9.79 16.71 -3.38
N PHE A 371 -10.12 15.54 -2.84
CA PHE A 371 -11.29 15.34 -1.97
C PHE A 371 -10.93 15.04 -0.51
N GLY A 372 -9.64 15.04 -0.17
CA GLY A 372 -9.12 14.84 1.17
C GLY A 372 -8.93 13.36 1.54
N HIS A 373 -7.68 12.96 1.76
CA HIS A 373 -7.28 11.62 2.20
C HIS A 373 -8.05 11.11 3.44
N GLY A 374 -8.39 12.00 4.38
CA GLY A 374 -9.19 11.68 5.55
C GLY A 374 -10.59 11.13 5.21
N ASN A 375 -11.18 11.59 4.10
CA ASN A 375 -12.50 11.15 3.65
C ASN A 375 -12.44 9.72 3.06
N ILE A 376 -11.42 9.40 2.25
CA ILE A 376 -11.21 8.04 1.71
C ILE A 376 -10.93 7.06 2.85
N THR A 377 -9.97 7.40 3.71
CA THR A 377 -9.56 6.52 4.81
C THR A 377 -10.66 6.32 5.85
N GLY A 378 -11.60 7.28 5.96
CA GLY A 378 -12.75 7.19 6.85
C GLY A 378 -13.88 6.29 6.35
N VAL A 379 -13.92 5.93 5.05
CA VAL A 379 -14.94 5.04 4.47
C VAL A 379 -14.45 3.61 4.23
N ALA A 380 -13.19 3.30 4.55
CA ALA A 380 -12.61 1.95 4.53
C ALA A 380 -12.71 1.26 5.90
N ASP A 381 -12.65 -0.07 5.96
CA ASP A 381 -12.51 -0.84 7.21
C ASP A 381 -11.03 -0.96 7.58
N ARG A 382 -10.54 -0.09 8.48
CA ARG A 382 -9.11 -0.07 8.86
C ARG A 382 -8.87 -0.51 10.29
N ARG A 383 -9.86 -0.35 11.16
CA ARG A 383 -9.72 -0.64 12.60
C ARG A 383 -10.46 -1.90 13.01
N GLY A 384 -10.85 -2.71 12.02
CA GLY A 384 -11.65 -3.91 12.26
C GLY A 384 -13.07 -3.60 12.70
N GLU A 385 -13.63 -2.52 12.19
CA GLU A 385 -15.01 -2.12 12.43
C GLU A 385 -16.00 -3.11 11.79
N CYS A 386 -15.56 -3.94 10.85
CA CYS A 386 -16.44 -4.88 10.17
C CYS A 386 -17.11 -5.88 11.11
N ILE A 387 -18.43 -5.98 10.96
CA ILE A 387 -19.31 -6.89 11.70
C ILE A 387 -19.79 -8.08 10.84
N HIS A 388 -19.20 -8.23 9.65
CA HIS A 388 -19.43 -9.31 8.66
C HIS A 388 -20.93 -9.61 8.45
N GLY A 389 -21.41 -10.80 8.81
CA GLY A 389 -22.79 -11.24 8.57
C GLY A 389 -23.85 -10.41 9.31
N ALA A 390 -23.47 -9.67 10.35
CA ALA A 390 -24.38 -8.74 11.03
C ALA A 390 -24.50 -7.38 10.32
N CYS A 391 -23.74 -7.16 9.24
CA CYS A 391 -23.77 -5.91 8.50
C CYS A 391 -25.05 -5.83 7.67
N PRO A 392 -25.84 -4.74 7.74
CA PRO A 392 -27.03 -4.58 6.90
C PRO A 392 -26.69 -4.55 5.40
N HIS A 393 -25.42 -4.28 5.06
CA HIS A 393 -24.91 -4.23 3.70
C HIS A 393 -24.14 -5.51 3.31
N TYR A 394 -24.19 -6.58 4.09
CA TYR A 394 -23.40 -7.81 3.88
C TYR A 394 -23.56 -8.38 2.46
N GLN A 395 -24.81 -8.52 1.99
CA GLN A 395 -25.14 -9.00 0.63
C GLN A 395 -24.67 -8.08 -0.50
N ARG A 396 -24.25 -6.85 -0.19
CA ARG A 396 -23.75 -5.85 -1.17
C ARG A 396 -22.30 -5.46 -0.89
N CYS A 397 -21.66 -6.12 0.08
CA CYS A 397 -20.35 -5.72 0.55
C CYS A 397 -19.30 -6.10 -0.49
N PHE A 398 -18.57 -5.11 -1.00
CA PHE A 398 -17.49 -5.28 -1.96
C PHE A 398 -16.46 -6.35 -1.54
N VAL A 399 -16.04 -6.31 -0.27
CA VAL A 399 -15.10 -7.31 0.28
C VAL A 399 -15.66 -8.73 0.15
N GLU A 400 -16.92 -8.93 0.53
CA GLU A 400 -17.57 -10.25 0.56
C GLU A 400 -17.89 -10.76 -0.84
N HIS A 401 -18.21 -9.84 -1.76
CA HIS A 401 -18.38 -10.12 -3.18
C HIS A 401 -17.05 -10.60 -3.80
N THR A 402 -15.94 -9.92 -3.49
CA THR A 402 -14.61 -10.31 -3.96
C THR A 402 -14.13 -11.62 -3.33
N ILE A 403 -14.44 -11.89 -2.05
CA ILE A 403 -14.16 -13.19 -1.40
C ILE A 403 -14.86 -14.33 -2.16
N ARG A 404 -16.16 -14.18 -2.44
CA ARG A 404 -16.95 -15.21 -3.15
C ARG A 404 -16.48 -15.42 -4.57
N ARG A 405 -16.26 -14.34 -5.32
CA ARG A 405 -15.68 -14.42 -6.67
C ARG A 405 -14.33 -15.13 -6.66
N ALA A 406 -13.48 -14.90 -5.66
CA ALA A 406 -12.20 -15.60 -5.56
C ALA A 406 -12.33 -17.12 -5.31
N ARG A 407 -13.40 -17.58 -4.65
CA ARG A 407 -13.70 -19.02 -4.50
C ARG A 407 -14.02 -19.67 -5.85
N GLU A 408 -14.61 -18.91 -6.76
CA GLU A 408 -14.99 -19.36 -8.11
C GLU A 408 -14.02 -18.91 -9.21
N ALA A 409 -12.88 -18.31 -8.87
CA ALA A 409 -11.93 -17.85 -9.87
C ALA A 409 -10.94 -18.97 -10.24
N ASP A 410 -10.41 -18.91 -11.45
CA ASP A 410 -9.34 -19.80 -11.89
C ASP A 410 -7.98 -19.25 -11.43
N LEU A 411 -7.83 -17.93 -11.46
CA LEU A 411 -6.64 -17.22 -10.99
C LEU A 411 -7.03 -16.19 -9.93
N VAL A 412 -6.36 -16.22 -8.78
CA VAL A 412 -6.50 -15.22 -7.73
C VAL A 412 -5.18 -14.48 -7.57
N ILE A 413 -5.19 -13.16 -7.79
CA ILE A 413 -4.01 -12.31 -7.64
C ILE A 413 -4.06 -11.64 -6.27
N ALA A 414 -3.03 -11.85 -5.45
CA ALA A 414 -2.94 -11.31 -4.09
C ALA A 414 -1.54 -10.78 -3.79
N ASN A 415 -1.34 -10.09 -2.66
CA ASN A 415 0.01 -9.74 -2.20
C ASN A 415 0.51 -10.80 -1.22
N HIS A 416 1.83 -10.88 -1.05
CA HIS A 416 2.44 -11.80 -0.10
C HIS A 416 1.85 -11.63 1.29
N ALA A 417 1.71 -10.39 1.78
CA ALA A 417 1.16 -10.11 3.10
C ALA A 417 -0.24 -10.70 3.33
N LEU A 418 -1.16 -10.60 2.36
CA LEU A 418 -2.50 -11.17 2.46
C LEU A 418 -2.46 -12.70 2.45
N VAL A 419 -1.63 -13.29 1.59
CA VAL A 419 -1.47 -14.76 1.51
C VAL A 419 -0.91 -15.29 2.83
N MET A 420 0.13 -14.66 3.38
CA MET A 420 0.73 -15.07 4.66
C MET A 420 -0.24 -14.90 5.81
N ALA A 421 -0.92 -13.75 5.90
CA ALA A 421 -1.91 -13.52 6.95
C ALA A 421 -3.04 -14.56 6.89
N GLN A 422 -3.57 -14.86 5.69
CA GLN A 422 -4.61 -15.87 5.54
C GLN A 422 -4.12 -17.26 5.97
N ALA A 423 -2.90 -17.64 5.56
CA ALA A 423 -2.35 -18.95 5.88
C ALA A 423 -2.07 -19.10 7.39
N ALA A 424 -1.49 -18.08 8.03
CA ALA A 424 -1.24 -18.05 9.48
C ALA A 424 -2.53 -18.18 10.31
N TYR A 425 -3.66 -17.65 9.80
CA TYR A 425 -4.96 -17.81 10.46
C TYR A 425 -5.57 -19.20 10.24
N SER A 426 -5.38 -19.81 9.06
CA SER A 426 -5.88 -21.16 8.80
C SER A 426 -5.24 -22.20 9.73
N GLU A 427 -3.94 -22.10 10.01
CA GLU A 427 -3.25 -23.00 10.94
C GLU A 427 -3.85 -22.94 12.36
N ASN A 428 -4.07 -21.73 12.88
CA ASN A 428 -4.68 -21.52 14.20
C ASN A 428 -6.13 -22.04 14.27
N ALA A 429 -6.84 -22.11 13.15
CA ALA A 429 -8.19 -22.67 13.08
C ALA A 429 -8.21 -24.19 12.98
N MET A 430 -7.20 -24.80 12.36
CA MET A 430 -7.04 -26.27 12.27
C MET A 430 -6.60 -26.92 13.58
N ALA A 431 -6.06 -26.15 14.54
CA ALA A 431 -5.69 -26.64 15.86
C ALA A 431 -6.89 -26.86 16.81
N ASP A 432 -8.05 -26.30 16.49
CA ASP A 432 -9.32 -26.65 17.13
C ASP A 432 -9.97 -27.75 16.30
N ASP A 433 -10.16 -28.94 16.87
CA ASP A 433 -10.77 -30.15 16.29
C ASP A 433 -12.26 -29.97 15.89
N SER A 434 -12.67 -28.83 15.32
CA SER A 434 -13.97 -28.68 14.69
C SER A 434 -13.90 -29.22 13.27
N GLU A 435 -14.34 -30.47 13.08
CA GLU A 435 -14.54 -31.13 11.77
C GLU A 435 -15.49 -30.35 10.83
N ASP A 436 -16.17 -29.31 11.31
CA ASP A 436 -17.17 -28.52 10.57
C ASP A 436 -16.67 -27.16 10.02
N GLY A 437 -15.39 -26.83 10.15
CA GLY A 437 -14.85 -25.55 9.66
C GLY A 437 -14.46 -25.58 8.19
N GLU A 438 -15.38 -25.23 7.26
CA GLU A 438 -15.15 -25.02 5.80
C GLU A 438 -13.69 -25.26 5.36
N GLU A 439 -13.30 -26.51 5.06
CA GLU A 439 -12.02 -26.87 4.42
C GLU A 439 -11.86 -26.25 3.00
N ASP A 440 -12.79 -25.39 2.58
CA ASP A 440 -13.11 -25.10 1.18
C ASP A 440 -12.62 -23.72 0.68
N SER A 441 -11.55 -23.17 1.28
CA SER A 441 -11.00 -21.89 0.79
C SER A 441 -9.49 -21.71 0.87
N THR A 442 -8.74 -22.72 1.32
CA THR A 442 -7.27 -22.63 1.31
C THR A 442 -6.73 -23.13 -0.04
N PRO A 443 -5.98 -22.30 -0.79
CA PRO A 443 -5.48 -22.67 -2.12
C PRO A 443 -4.57 -23.89 -2.07
N SER A 444 -4.63 -24.73 -3.09
CA SER A 444 -3.72 -25.88 -3.22
C SER A 444 -2.50 -25.60 -4.11
N ARG A 445 -2.56 -24.56 -4.97
CA ARG A 445 -1.49 -24.16 -5.89
C ARG A 445 -1.17 -22.68 -5.75
N TYR A 446 0.14 -22.38 -5.68
CA TYR A 446 0.65 -21.03 -5.49
C TYR A 446 1.72 -20.66 -6.51
N VAL A 447 1.76 -19.39 -6.88
CA VAL A 447 2.87 -18.76 -7.57
C VAL A 447 3.29 -17.55 -6.74
N PHE A 448 4.48 -17.58 -6.15
CA PHE A 448 5.09 -16.47 -5.45
C PHE A 448 6.04 -15.73 -6.38
N ASP A 449 5.54 -14.66 -7.00
CA ASP A 449 6.32 -13.74 -7.81
C ASP A 449 7.02 -12.69 -6.95
N GLU A 450 8.24 -12.30 -7.31
CA GLU A 450 9.15 -11.54 -6.45
C GLU A 450 9.45 -12.22 -5.12
N GLY A 451 9.68 -13.54 -5.19
CA GLY A 451 9.91 -14.41 -4.04
C GLY A 451 11.03 -13.97 -3.09
N HIS A 452 11.93 -13.08 -3.49
CA HIS A 452 12.94 -12.50 -2.60
C HIS A 452 12.34 -11.64 -1.47
N HIS A 453 11.08 -11.22 -1.57
CA HIS A 453 10.33 -10.50 -0.53
C HIS A 453 9.51 -11.42 0.40
N LEU A 454 9.57 -12.75 0.23
CA LEU A 454 8.78 -13.68 1.06
C LEU A 454 9.16 -13.60 2.53
N ALA A 455 10.45 -13.52 2.85
CA ALA A 455 10.92 -13.37 4.22
C ALA A 455 10.36 -12.09 4.88
N ASP A 456 10.36 -10.96 4.18
CA ASP A 456 9.81 -9.70 4.68
C ASP A 456 8.29 -9.79 4.91
N ALA A 457 7.57 -10.44 3.99
CA ALA A 457 6.13 -10.63 4.12
C ALA A 457 5.77 -11.59 5.27
N ALA A 458 6.55 -12.64 5.47
CA ALA A 458 6.40 -13.56 6.59
C ALA A 458 6.74 -12.87 7.92
N ASP A 459 7.78 -12.04 7.97
CA ASP A 459 8.17 -11.27 9.16
C ASP A 459 7.02 -10.37 9.64
N GLY A 460 6.36 -9.67 8.71
CA GLY A 460 5.18 -8.87 9.03
C GLY A 460 3.98 -9.68 9.50
N ALA A 461 3.76 -10.88 8.96
CA ALA A 461 2.59 -11.71 9.27
C ALA A 461 2.72 -12.48 10.59
N PHE A 462 3.93 -12.88 10.97
CA PHE A 462 4.20 -13.70 12.16
C PHE A 462 4.80 -12.91 13.33
N SER A 463 4.93 -11.58 13.20
CA SER A 463 5.33 -10.71 14.31
C SER A 463 4.17 -10.40 15.26
N ALA A 464 4.51 -9.95 16.46
CA ALA A 464 3.56 -9.45 17.44
C ALA A 464 4.07 -8.12 18.03
N GLU A 465 3.16 -7.17 18.21
CA GLU A 465 3.45 -5.83 18.73
C GLU A 465 2.48 -5.53 19.88
N LEU A 466 2.99 -5.17 21.06
CA LEU A 466 2.20 -4.60 22.15
C LEU A 466 2.53 -3.11 22.23
N SER A 467 1.74 -2.28 21.53
CA SER A 467 1.89 -0.82 21.51
C SER A 467 0.65 -0.09 22.04
N GLY A 468 0.82 1.21 22.33
CA GLY A 468 -0.27 2.05 22.78
C GLY A 468 -1.38 2.17 21.74
N LEU A 469 -1.02 2.25 20.46
CA LEU A 469 -1.99 2.31 19.38
C LEU A 469 -2.80 1.01 19.25
N GLU A 470 -2.15 -0.16 19.18
CA GLU A 470 -2.87 -1.42 19.03
C GLU A 470 -3.79 -1.72 20.23
N ALA A 471 -3.33 -1.41 21.44
CA ALA A 471 -4.12 -1.55 22.65
C ALA A 471 -5.32 -0.59 22.67
N ALA A 472 -5.14 0.66 22.22
CA ALA A 472 -6.23 1.63 22.11
C ALA A 472 -7.24 1.25 21.01
N GLU A 473 -6.78 0.63 19.92
CA GLU A 473 -7.65 0.10 18.86
C GLU A 473 -8.48 -1.08 19.36
N LEU A 474 -7.88 -2.02 20.11
CA LEU A 474 -8.62 -3.11 20.73
C LEU A 474 -9.65 -2.58 21.74
N ARG A 475 -9.29 -1.59 22.57
CA ARG A 475 -10.24 -0.92 23.48
C ARG A 475 -11.42 -0.35 22.72
N ARG A 476 -11.18 0.39 21.64
CA ARG A 476 -12.23 0.99 20.81
C ARG A 476 -13.09 -0.07 20.15
N TRP A 477 -12.50 -1.19 19.72
CA TRP A 477 -13.26 -2.30 19.19
C TRP A 477 -14.21 -2.86 20.26
N LEU A 478 -13.72 -3.12 21.48
CA LEU A 478 -14.50 -3.68 22.59
C LEU A 478 -15.56 -2.71 23.14
N LEU A 479 -15.18 -1.50 23.51
CA LEU A 479 -16.03 -0.53 24.20
C LEU A 479 -16.81 0.39 23.25
N GLY A 480 -16.33 0.57 22.02
CA GLY A 480 -16.87 1.55 21.08
C GLY A 480 -16.35 2.95 21.36
N ALA A 481 -17.18 3.96 21.08
CA ALA A 481 -16.84 5.36 21.25
C ALA A 481 -17.00 5.87 22.69
N GLU A 482 -15.90 6.25 23.32
CA GLU A 482 -15.89 6.71 24.73
C GLU A 482 -15.88 8.24 24.87
N GLY A 483 -16.78 8.95 24.17
CA GLY A 483 -16.89 10.41 24.26
C GLY A 483 -18.13 11.00 23.56
N ARG A 484 -18.46 12.28 23.86
CA ARG A 484 -19.73 12.96 23.47
C ARG A 484 -20.04 13.08 21.96
N ARG A 485 -19.19 12.58 21.05
CA ARG A 485 -19.33 12.81 19.59
C ARG A 485 -19.03 11.62 18.68
N SER A 486 -18.91 10.40 19.17
CA SER A 486 -18.68 9.24 18.28
C SER A 486 -19.72 8.14 18.50
N ARG A 487 -20.15 7.51 17.40
CA ARG A 487 -21.20 6.46 17.35
C ARG A 487 -20.62 5.07 17.05
N ALA A 488 -19.29 4.91 17.13
CA ALA A 488 -18.64 3.63 16.88
C ALA A 488 -19.23 2.56 17.81
N ARG A 489 -19.80 1.51 17.22
CA ARG A 489 -20.52 0.46 17.95
C ARG A 489 -19.48 -0.43 18.65
N GLY A 490 -19.49 -0.47 19.98
CA GLY A 490 -18.70 -1.44 20.76
C GLY A 490 -19.22 -2.87 20.62
N LEU A 491 -18.49 -3.84 21.16
CA LEU A 491 -18.82 -5.27 21.12
C LEU A 491 -20.24 -5.54 21.63
N LYS A 492 -20.66 -4.87 22.72
CA LYS A 492 -22.03 -4.97 23.26
C LYS A 492 -23.10 -4.75 22.20
N ARG A 493 -23.00 -3.63 21.48
CA ARG A 493 -23.97 -3.27 20.44
C ARG A 493 -23.92 -4.19 19.21
N ARG A 494 -22.80 -4.88 18.96
CA ARG A 494 -22.69 -5.86 17.87
C ARG A 494 -23.31 -7.21 18.24
N LEU A 495 -23.29 -7.53 19.53
CA LEU A 495 -23.80 -8.77 20.09
C LEU A 495 -25.21 -8.67 20.66
N ASP A 496 -25.76 -7.47 20.83
CA ASP A 496 -27.02 -7.20 21.56
C ASP A 496 -28.13 -8.19 21.19
N ASP A 497 -28.53 -8.25 19.91
CA ASP A 497 -29.60 -9.18 19.45
C ASP A 497 -29.26 -10.68 19.62
N LEU A 498 -27.98 -11.03 19.81
CA LEU A 498 -27.51 -12.41 19.96
C LEU A 498 -27.36 -12.85 21.42
N VAL A 499 -27.26 -11.90 22.35
CA VAL A 499 -26.99 -12.18 23.77
C VAL A 499 -28.10 -11.73 24.70
N VAL A 500 -28.94 -10.77 24.29
CA VAL A 500 -30.01 -10.21 25.12
C VAL A 500 -30.95 -11.31 25.61
N GLY A 501 -31.14 -11.36 26.93
CA GLY A 501 -32.00 -12.36 27.58
C GLY A 501 -31.34 -13.71 27.81
N LEU A 502 -30.03 -13.84 27.54
CA LEU A 502 -29.25 -15.05 27.77
C LEU A 502 -28.12 -14.76 28.78
N PRO A 503 -28.36 -14.91 30.10
CA PRO A 503 -27.37 -14.59 31.14
C PRO A 503 -26.03 -15.31 30.98
N LYS A 504 -26.04 -16.51 30.40
CA LYS A 504 -24.84 -17.29 30.06
C LYS A 504 -23.94 -16.58 29.04
N LEU A 505 -24.48 -15.71 28.19
CA LEU A 505 -23.72 -14.92 27.21
C LEU A 505 -23.49 -13.48 27.70
N GLU A 506 -24.46 -12.88 28.39
CA GLU A 506 -24.35 -11.51 28.90
C GLU A 506 -23.25 -11.37 29.98
N THR A 507 -23.18 -12.31 30.91
CA THR A 507 -22.20 -12.27 32.01
C THR A 507 -20.75 -12.22 31.53
N PRO A 508 -20.26 -13.15 30.66
CA PRO A 508 -18.91 -13.07 30.14
C PRO A 508 -18.68 -11.84 29.24
N LEU A 509 -19.70 -11.37 28.52
CA LEU A 509 -19.61 -10.13 27.74
C LEU A 509 -19.39 -8.91 28.65
N ASP A 510 -20.21 -8.71 29.68
CA ASP A 510 -20.07 -7.58 30.58
C ASP A 510 -18.74 -7.65 31.36
N ALA A 511 -18.30 -8.83 31.77
CA ALA A 511 -16.98 -9.04 32.39
C ALA A 511 -15.82 -8.65 31.44
N ALA A 512 -15.89 -9.04 30.16
CA ALA A 512 -14.92 -8.63 29.15
C ALA A 512 -14.90 -7.11 28.98
N LEU A 513 -16.07 -6.46 28.91
CA LEU A 513 -16.17 -5.01 28.75
C LEU A 513 -15.61 -4.27 29.96
N MET A 514 -15.87 -4.75 31.18
CA MET A 514 -15.25 -4.19 32.39
C MET A 514 -13.72 -4.33 32.34
N ALA A 515 -13.21 -5.51 31.99
CA ALA A 515 -11.78 -5.76 31.90
C ALA A 515 -11.09 -4.95 30.77
N ALA A 516 -11.81 -4.61 29.70
CA ALA A 516 -11.30 -3.78 28.61
C ALA A 516 -10.86 -2.38 29.07
N HIS A 517 -11.30 -1.92 30.26
CA HIS A 517 -10.82 -0.66 30.84
C HIS A 517 -9.33 -0.67 31.20
N ALA A 518 -8.69 -1.84 31.27
CA ALA A 518 -7.25 -1.99 31.45
C ALA A 518 -6.42 -1.58 30.22
N LEU A 519 -7.04 -1.44 29.04
CA LEU A 519 -6.41 -0.92 27.82
C LEU A 519 -6.40 0.62 27.82
N PRO A 520 -5.52 1.30 27.07
CA PRO A 520 -5.34 2.75 27.16
C PRO A 520 -6.55 3.52 26.60
N ALA A 521 -7.01 4.53 27.35
CA ALA A 521 -8.16 5.37 26.97
C ALA A 521 -7.79 6.46 25.95
N PRO A 522 -8.74 7.08 25.22
CA PRO A 522 -8.44 8.19 24.31
C PRO A 522 -7.54 9.28 24.94
N GLY A 523 -6.59 9.80 24.17
CA GLY A 523 -5.60 10.77 24.67
C GLY A 523 -4.44 10.17 25.49
N TRP A 524 -4.27 8.85 25.50
CA TRP A 524 -3.18 8.16 26.20
C TRP A 524 -1.79 8.66 25.78
N SER A 525 -1.58 8.96 24.51
CA SER A 525 -0.30 9.43 23.97
C SER A 525 0.14 10.75 24.61
N MET A 526 -0.80 11.67 24.85
CA MET A 526 -0.55 12.93 25.56
C MET A 526 -0.22 12.69 27.04
N ARG A 527 -0.87 11.72 27.69
CA ARG A 527 -0.57 11.35 29.08
C ARG A 527 0.81 10.73 29.23
N LEU A 528 1.29 10.00 28.22
CA LEU A 528 2.66 9.48 28.20
C LEU A 528 3.73 10.58 28.06
N ALA A 529 3.40 11.70 27.39
CA ALA A 529 4.32 12.83 27.18
C ALA A 529 4.33 13.84 28.34
N GLY A 530 3.22 13.99 29.07
CA GLY A 530 3.00 15.05 30.07
C GLY A 530 3.84 14.98 31.35
N THR A 531 4.67 13.97 31.56
CA THR A 531 5.55 13.87 32.74
C THR A 531 6.90 14.58 32.57
N ASP A 532 7.22 15.11 31.39
CA ASP A 532 8.50 15.76 31.12
C ASP A 532 8.57 17.22 31.68
N GLY A 533 7.48 17.74 32.25
CA GLY A 533 7.34 19.13 32.73
C GLY A 533 7.57 19.38 34.23
N GLU A 534 7.85 18.36 35.05
CA GLU A 534 8.06 18.55 36.51
C GLU A 534 9.47 19.05 36.89
N ASN A 535 10.34 19.33 35.91
CA ASN A 535 11.70 19.84 36.13
C ASN A 535 11.90 21.32 35.74
N GLU A 536 10.84 22.07 35.46
CA GLU A 536 10.93 23.53 35.29
C GLU A 536 10.35 24.21 36.55
N PRO A 537 11.13 25.03 37.28
CA PRO A 537 10.60 25.72 38.45
C PRO A 537 9.48 26.66 38.01
N PRO A 538 8.32 26.66 38.71
CA PRO A 538 7.19 27.49 38.30
C PRO A 538 7.61 28.97 38.30
N PRO A 539 7.19 29.76 37.28
CA PRO A 539 7.41 31.20 37.31
C PRO A 539 6.70 31.78 38.53
N HIS A 540 7.41 32.65 39.26
CA HIS A 540 6.91 33.33 40.45
C HIS A 540 5.51 33.92 40.19
N PRO A 541 4.51 33.66 41.06
CA PRO A 541 3.21 34.30 40.92
C PRO A 541 3.38 35.80 41.21
N ALA A 542 2.93 36.62 40.27
CA ALA A 542 2.75 38.04 40.49
C ALA A 542 1.72 38.27 41.61
N GLU A 543 2.07 39.13 42.54
CA GLU A 543 1.21 39.65 43.60
C GLU A 543 0.03 40.46 43.02
N ASP A 544 -1.02 40.59 43.84
CA ASP A 544 -2.17 41.49 43.73
C ASP A 544 -3.44 41.03 42.99
N VAL A 545 -4.33 40.34 43.73
CA VAL A 545 -5.79 40.54 43.64
C VAL A 545 -6.41 40.47 45.06
N PRO A 546 -7.20 41.48 45.50
CA PRO A 546 -7.75 41.51 46.85
C PRO A 546 -9.00 40.66 47.04
N ALA A 547 -9.13 40.15 48.26
CA ALA A 547 -10.16 39.28 48.78
C ALA A 547 -11.60 39.85 48.66
N GLN A 548 -12.53 38.98 48.28
CA GLN A 548 -13.96 39.16 48.58
C GLN A 548 -14.63 37.82 48.92
N GLY A 549 -15.19 37.77 50.14
CA GLY A 549 -16.49 37.14 50.41
C GLY A 549 -16.50 35.66 50.81
N GLU A 550 -16.25 35.40 52.09
CA GLU A 550 -16.80 34.24 52.78
C GLU A 550 -18.32 34.42 52.94
N ASP A 551 -19.12 33.45 52.48
CA ASP A 551 -20.32 32.97 53.18
C ASP A 551 -20.99 31.85 52.37
N GLY A 552 -20.86 30.61 52.86
CA GLY A 552 -21.42 29.42 52.24
C GLY A 552 -21.48 28.25 53.23
N LEU A 553 -22.56 28.24 54.01
CA LEU A 553 -22.98 27.23 55.00
C LEU A 553 -23.17 25.81 54.40
N PHE A 554 -22.09 25.10 54.06
CA PHE A 554 -22.10 23.64 53.90
C PHE A 554 -20.72 23.08 54.24
N PRO A 555 -20.58 22.06 55.12
CA PRO A 555 -19.30 21.41 55.29
C PRO A 555 -18.90 20.77 53.97
N MET A 556 -17.78 21.22 53.39
CA MET A 556 -17.16 20.55 52.26
C MET A 556 -16.86 19.11 52.69
N VAL A 557 -17.63 18.16 52.16
CA VAL A 557 -17.24 16.76 52.14
C VAL A 557 -15.90 16.73 51.44
N GLN A 558 -14.84 16.40 52.18
CA GLN A 558 -13.58 15.98 51.58
C GLN A 558 -13.94 14.80 50.68
N ASN A 559 -14.06 15.06 49.37
CA ASN A 559 -14.03 13.99 48.40
C ASN A 559 -12.70 13.30 48.63
N ALA A 560 -12.74 12.13 49.27
CA ALA A 560 -11.65 11.21 49.24
C ALA A 560 -11.25 11.10 47.77
N VAL A 561 -10.03 11.54 47.46
CA VAL A 561 -9.45 11.33 46.14
C VAL A 561 -9.43 9.81 46.00
N GLU A 562 -10.39 9.25 45.27
CA GLU A 562 -10.33 7.86 44.85
C GLU A 562 -8.95 7.69 44.21
N PRO A 563 -8.15 6.69 44.64
CA PRO A 563 -6.86 6.45 44.02
C PRO A 563 -7.14 6.27 42.54
N VAL A 564 -6.58 7.15 41.71
CA VAL A 564 -6.57 6.96 40.27
C VAL A 564 -5.83 5.64 40.06
N LEU A 565 -6.58 4.55 39.86
CA LEU A 565 -6.02 3.25 39.51
C LEU A 565 -5.27 3.48 38.20
N GLU A 566 -3.95 3.60 38.28
CA GLU A 566 -3.11 3.78 37.11
C GLU A 566 -3.38 2.61 36.15
N ASN A 567 -3.76 2.95 34.92
CA ASN A 567 -4.06 1.97 33.91
C ASN A 567 -2.80 1.10 33.68
N PRO A 568 -2.88 -0.24 33.84
CA PRO A 568 -1.69 -1.09 33.80
C PRO A 568 -0.99 -1.06 32.44
N THR A 569 -1.74 -0.87 31.35
CA THR A 569 -1.15 -0.72 30.02
C THR A 569 -0.40 0.59 29.90
N GLU A 570 -1.00 1.71 30.32
CA GLU A 570 -0.34 3.03 30.28
C GLU A 570 0.93 3.07 31.15
N MET A 571 0.92 2.42 32.33
CA MET A 571 2.09 2.29 33.19
C MET A 571 3.22 1.51 32.49
N PHE A 572 2.91 0.35 31.90
CA PHE A 572 3.88 -0.44 31.17
C PHE A 572 4.49 0.34 30.00
N LEU A 573 3.65 1.01 29.19
CA LEU A 573 4.09 1.84 28.06
C LEU A 573 4.97 3.01 28.52
N LYS A 574 4.67 3.62 29.68
CA LYS A 574 5.50 4.67 30.27
C LYS A 574 6.91 4.15 30.61
N LEU A 575 7.03 2.97 31.21
CA LEU A 575 8.32 2.36 31.54
C LEU A 575 9.10 1.95 30.27
N LEU A 576 8.43 1.42 29.25
CA LEU A 576 9.05 1.15 27.95
C LEU A 576 9.61 2.44 27.32
N ARG A 577 8.84 3.53 27.33
CA ARG A 577 9.29 4.84 26.84
C ARG A 577 10.52 5.32 27.62
N GLN A 578 10.52 5.21 28.94
CA GLN A 578 11.66 5.58 29.77
C GLN A 578 12.91 4.78 29.40
N GLN A 579 12.80 3.46 29.17
CA GLN A 579 13.92 2.62 28.80
C GLN A 579 14.52 3.01 27.44
N VAL A 580 13.69 3.23 26.43
CA VAL A 580 14.16 3.66 25.10
C VAL A 580 14.86 5.01 25.18
N LEU A 581 14.27 5.97 25.89
CA LEU A 581 14.84 7.31 26.02
C LEU A 581 16.16 7.30 26.78
N ALA A 582 16.24 6.59 27.92
CA ALA A 582 17.47 6.46 28.70
C ALA A 582 18.63 5.93 27.85
N ARG A 583 18.39 4.87 27.07
CA ARG A 583 19.42 4.25 26.21
C ARG A 583 19.76 5.07 24.97
N SER A 584 18.83 5.89 24.48
CA SER A 584 19.06 6.77 23.34
C SER A 584 20.00 7.94 23.68
N GLN A 585 19.92 8.48 24.89
CA GLN A 585 20.76 9.60 25.32
C GLN A 585 22.26 9.22 25.41
N GLU A 586 22.55 7.94 25.70
CA GLU A 586 23.92 7.42 25.75
C GLU A 586 24.59 7.30 24.37
N ARG A 587 23.82 7.25 23.27
CA ARG A 587 24.33 7.06 21.90
C ARG A 587 24.72 8.33 21.14
N GLY A 588 24.58 9.52 21.75
CA GLY A 588 25.04 10.80 21.20
C GLY A 588 24.06 11.51 20.25
N ARG A 589 23.91 12.83 20.39
CA ARG A 589 22.83 13.67 19.80
C ARG A 589 22.74 13.77 18.25
N ALA A 590 23.68 13.25 17.48
CA ALA A 590 23.87 13.65 16.07
C ALA A 590 23.01 12.90 15.02
N ASP A 591 22.48 11.70 15.31
CA ASP A 591 21.74 10.88 14.33
C ASP A 591 20.19 10.97 14.46
N HIS A 592 19.69 11.76 15.41
CA HIS A 592 18.31 11.64 15.91
C HIS A 592 17.23 12.48 15.24
N ALA A 593 17.51 13.10 14.08
CA ALA A 593 16.61 14.14 13.60
C ALA A 593 15.26 13.61 13.05
N TYR A 594 15.18 12.36 12.54
CA TYR A 594 13.99 11.91 11.81
C TYR A 594 13.64 10.40 11.88
N GLY A 595 14.28 9.60 12.74
CA GLY A 595 14.09 8.13 12.83
C GLY A 595 13.37 7.65 14.09
N ALA A 596 12.77 6.47 14.02
CA ALA A 596 12.29 5.73 15.19
C ALA A 596 13.45 5.42 16.14
N LEU A 597 13.24 5.53 17.44
CA LEU A 597 14.23 5.12 18.45
C LEU A 597 13.95 3.69 18.85
N GLU A 598 14.99 2.86 18.93
CA GLU A 598 14.85 1.47 19.38
C GLU A 598 15.98 1.08 20.32
N CYS A 599 15.68 0.17 21.23
CA CYS A 599 16.66 -0.39 22.14
C CYS A 599 16.36 -1.86 22.46
N ASP A 600 17.41 -2.57 22.88
CA ASP A 600 17.31 -3.93 23.37
C ASP A 600 16.35 -4.01 24.56
N LEU A 601 15.59 -5.11 24.65
CA LEU A 601 14.69 -5.35 25.77
C LEU A 601 15.46 -5.51 27.08
N HIS A 602 16.56 -6.27 27.07
CA HIS A 602 17.38 -6.53 28.27
C HIS A 602 18.65 -5.66 28.32
N PRO A 603 19.20 -5.41 29.53
CA PRO A 603 18.58 -5.63 30.85
C PRO A 603 17.33 -4.76 31.04
N LEU A 604 16.37 -5.18 31.86
CA LEU A 604 15.15 -4.40 32.09
C LEU A 604 15.42 -3.21 33.03
N LEU A 605 14.72 -2.09 32.85
CA LEU A 605 14.61 -1.07 33.89
C LEU A 605 13.95 -1.64 35.16
N PRO A 606 14.24 -1.08 36.35
CA PRO A 606 13.49 -1.41 37.57
C PRO A 606 11.97 -1.30 37.34
N ASP A 607 11.22 -2.15 38.00
CA ASP A 607 9.75 -2.22 37.96
C ASP A 607 9.12 -2.61 36.61
N LEU A 608 9.88 -2.64 35.50
CA LEU A 608 9.35 -3.01 34.18
C LEU A 608 8.81 -4.45 34.15
N ALA A 609 9.53 -5.40 34.78
CA ALA A 609 9.06 -6.78 34.93
C ALA A 609 7.76 -6.86 35.76
N GLN A 610 7.70 -6.17 36.89
CA GLN A 610 6.51 -6.14 37.76
C GLN A 610 5.30 -5.51 37.06
N ALA A 611 5.51 -4.41 36.33
CA ALA A 611 4.49 -3.77 35.52
C ALA A 611 4.02 -4.69 34.38
N GLY A 612 4.94 -5.42 33.74
CA GLY A 612 4.63 -6.42 32.72
C GLY A 612 3.76 -7.55 33.26
N GLN A 613 4.09 -8.11 34.43
CA GLN A 613 3.26 -9.13 35.10
C GLN A 613 1.88 -8.58 35.52
N ALA A 614 1.82 -7.33 35.99
CA ALA A 614 0.54 -6.68 36.33
C ALA A 614 -0.34 -6.51 35.09
N LEU A 615 0.25 -6.12 33.96
CA LEU A 615 -0.43 -6.04 32.67
C LEU A 615 -0.87 -7.42 32.18
N ALA A 616 -0.01 -8.44 32.23
CA ALA A 616 -0.35 -9.82 31.83
C ALA A 616 -1.58 -10.33 32.58
N ARG A 617 -1.64 -10.12 33.91
CA ARG A 617 -2.84 -10.45 34.72
C ARG A 617 -4.09 -9.67 34.30
N ALA A 618 -3.94 -8.39 33.93
CA ALA A 618 -5.05 -7.57 33.47
C ALA A 618 -5.56 -8.01 32.10
N LEU A 619 -4.67 -8.33 31.17
CA LEU A 619 -5.01 -8.88 29.85
C LEU A 619 -5.63 -10.27 29.97
N GLY A 620 -5.17 -11.12 30.89
CA GLY A 620 -5.78 -12.42 31.18
C GLY A 620 -7.23 -12.30 31.66
N ARG A 621 -7.52 -11.32 32.53
CA ARG A 621 -8.90 -11.00 32.96
C ARG A 621 -9.79 -10.49 31.83
N LEU A 622 -9.21 -10.04 30.71
CA LEU A 622 -9.93 -9.66 29.51
C LEU A 622 -10.09 -10.85 28.53
N ALA A 623 -9.03 -11.63 28.33
CA ALA A 623 -9.01 -12.77 27.40
C ALA A 623 -9.98 -13.87 27.83
N GLU A 624 -10.02 -14.21 29.12
CA GLU A 624 -10.79 -15.35 29.62
C GLU A 624 -12.31 -15.19 29.45
N PRO A 625 -12.93 -14.04 29.79
CA PRO A 625 -14.34 -13.83 29.49
C PRO A 625 -14.65 -13.81 27.98
N LEU A 626 -13.75 -13.31 27.14
CA LEU A 626 -13.92 -13.33 25.69
C LEU A 626 -13.88 -14.75 25.12
N ARG A 627 -12.99 -15.61 25.65
CA ARG A 627 -12.92 -17.04 25.32
C ARG A 627 -14.20 -17.76 25.73
N THR A 628 -14.62 -17.59 26.98
CA THR A 628 -15.89 -18.12 27.49
C THR A 628 -17.08 -17.68 26.62
N LEU A 629 -17.11 -16.42 26.20
CA LEU A 629 -18.17 -15.89 25.33
C LEU A 629 -18.14 -16.56 23.94
N ALA A 630 -16.97 -16.70 23.34
CA ALA A 630 -16.81 -17.34 22.03
C ALA A 630 -17.21 -18.83 22.07
N GLU A 631 -16.80 -19.57 23.10
CA GLU A 631 -17.17 -20.97 23.32
C GLU A 631 -18.67 -21.14 23.49
N ARG A 632 -19.32 -20.31 24.32
CA ARG A 632 -20.78 -20.39 24.54
C ARG A 632 -21.59 -19.98 23.32
N LEU A 633 -21.11 -19.00 22.54
CA LEU A 633 -21.69 -18.65 21.26
C LEU A 633 -21.57 -19.82 20.27
N HIS A 634 -20.42 -20.50 20.23
CA HIS A 634 -20.23 -21.67 19.37
C HIS A 634 -21.09 -22.86 19.81
N ALA A 635 -21.16 -23.16 21.11
CA ALA A 635 -22.02 -24.21 21.65
C ALA A 635 -23.50 -23.99 21.29
N ARG A 636 -23.95 -22.72 21.30
CA ARG A 636 -25.31 -22.37 20.87
C ARG A 636 -25.61 -22.76 19.42
N LEU A 637 -24.63 -22.73 18.52
CA LEU A 637 -24.83 -23.18 17.14
C LEU A 637 -25.20 -24.66 17.05
N GLN A 638 -24.66 -25.46 17.97
CA GLN A 638 -24.90 -26.90 18.07
C GLN A 638 -26.20 -27.19 18.83
N ASP A 639 -26.38 -26.56 20.00
CA ASP A 639 -27.53 -26.78 20.88
C ASP A 639 -28.87 -26.31 20.26
N GLU A 640 -28.84 -25.25 19.46
CA GLU A 640 -30.01 -24.63 18.83
C GLU A 640 -30.03 -24.84 17.30
N ALA A 641 -29.37 -25.89 16.78
CA ALA A 641 -29.16 -26.11 15.35
C ALA A 641 -30.47 -26.15 14.52
N GLU A 642 -31.56 -26.68 15.07
CA GLU A 642 -32.85 -26.79 14.39
C GLU A 642 -33.70 -25.51 14.49
N SER A 643 -33.45 -24.66 15.49
CA SER A 643 -34.24 -23.45 15.76
C SER A 643 -33.61 -22.17 15.24
N LEU A 644 -32.30 -22.14 15.00
CA LEU A 644 -31.59 -20.97 14.48
C LEU A 644 -31.78 -20.83 12.98
N ASP A 645 -32.24 -19.65 12.54
CA ASP A 645 -32.26 -19.30 11.12
C ASP A 645 -30.83 -19.14 10.57
N SER A 646 -30.68 -19.27 9.25
CA SER A 646 -29.38 -19.21 8.58
C SER A 646 -28.65 -17.87 8.77
N VAL A 647 -29.37 -16.76 8.93
CA VAL A 647 -28.80 -15.43 9.14
C VAL A 647 -28.22 -15.34 10.55
N THR A 648 -28.96 -15.78 11.57
CA THR A 648 -28.52 -15.79 12.96
C THR A 648 -27.33 -16.73 13.16
N ARG A 649 -27.35 -17.93 12.56
CA ARG A 649 -26.20 -18.84 12.54
C ARG A 649 -24.95 -18.17 11.97
N GLY A 650 -25.05 -17.60 10.76
CA GLY A 650 -23.93 -16.90 10.12
C GLY A 650 -23.42 -15.71 10.95
N ARG A 651 -24.29 -14.98 11.65
CA ARG A 651 -23.88 -13.90 12.58
C ARG A 651 -23.09 -14.43 13.78
N ILE A 652 -23.54 -15.53 14.40
CA ILE A 652 -22.85 -16.14 15.55
C ILE A 652 -21.46 -16.63 15.13
N GLU A 653 -21.36 -17.39 14.05
CA GLU A 653 -20.07 -17.86 13.51
C GLU A 653 -19.12 -16.71 13.21
N ALA A 654 -19.63 -15.66 12.56
CA ALA A 654 -18.86 -14.47 12.24
C ALA A 654 -18.30 -13.80 13.48
N MET A 655 -19.09 -13.73 14.56
CA MET A 655 -18.67 -13.11 15.80
C MET A 655 -17.66 -13.99 16.55
N VAL A 656 -17.85 -15.31 16.59
CA VAL A 656 -16.86 -16.24 17.17
C VAL A 656 -15.52 -16.08 16.44
N ARG A 657 -15.53 -16.06 15.09
CA ARG A 657 -14.34 -15.80 14.29
C ARG A 657 -13.72 -14.42 14.60
N ALA A 658 -14.55 -13.38 14.76
CA ALA A 658 -14.06 -12.04 15.08
C ALA A 658 -13.44 -11.94 16.48
N LEU A 659 -14.06 -12.53 17.51
CA LEU A 659 -13.55 -12.58 18.88
C LEU A 659 -12.18 -13.26 18.93
N ARG A 660 -12.06 -14.43 18.27
CA ARG A 660 -10.81 -15.17 18.18
C ARG A 660 -9.72 -14.35 17.47
N ARG A 661 -10.00 -13.90 16.24
CA ARG A 661 -9.03 -13.22 15.36
C ARG A 661 -8.62 -11.82 15.84
N ARG A 662 -9.55 -11.02 16.36
CA ARG A 662 -9.30 -9.60 16.70
C ARG A 662 -8.84 -9.40 18.14
N ALA A 663 -9.27 -10.26 19.06
CA ALA A 663 -9.00 -10.09 20.48
C ALA A 663 -8.18 -11.24 21.06
N ILE A 664 -8.69 -12.47 21.05
CA ILE A 664 -8.10 -13.59 21.82
C ILE A 664 -6.67 -13.90 21.35
N THR A 665 -6.44 -14.17 20.06
CA THR A 665 -5.09 -14.49 19.54
C THR A 665 -4.08 -13.38 19.80
N ARG A 666 -4.52 -12.11 19.71
CA ARG A 666 -3.68 -10.94 19.99
C ARG A 666 -3.33 -10.84 21.48
N LEU A 667 -4.34 -11.00 22.35
CA LEU A 667 -4.14 -10.98 23.80
C LEU A 667 -3.22 -12.11 24.25
N ASP A 668 -3.38 -13.32 23.71
CA ASP A 668 -2.51 -14.46 24.02
C ASP A 668 -1.05 -14.18 23.58
N ALA A 669 -0.85 -13.58 22.41
CA ALA A 669 0.48 -13.16 21.96
C ALA A 669 1.11 -12.10 22.89
N TRP A 670 0.33 -11.10 23.32
CA TRP A 670 0.78 -10.07 24.26
C TRP A 670 1.11 -10.63 25.64
N ILE A 671 0.27 -11.52 26.18
CA ILE A 671 0.52 -12.19 27.46
C ILE A 671 1.82 -13.00 27.38
N ALA A 672 2.01 -13.79 26.31
CA ALA A 672 3.24 -14.54 26.11
C ALA A 672 4.49 -13.64 26.00
N MET A 673 4.38 -12.46 25.39
CA MET A 673 5.48 -11.47 25.34
C MET A 673 5.80 -10.90 26.72
N LEU A 674 4.79 -10.67 27.55
CA LEU A 674 4.95 -10.15 28.91
C LEU A 674 5.53 -11.22 29.86
N ASP A 675 5.12 -12.47 29.72
CA ASP A 675 5.67 -13.60 30.49
C ASP A 675 7.15 -13.87 30.15
N ALA A 676 7.57 -13.54 28.92
CA ALA A 676 8.96 -13.65 28.48
C ALA A 676 9.89 -12.58 29.11
N LEU A 677 9.36 -11.52 29.74
CA LEU A 677 10.17 -10.47 30.35
C LEU A 677 11.11 -11.01 31.45
N ASP A 678 10.69 -12.05 32.18
CA ASP A 678 11.49 -12.62 33.28
C ASP A 678 12.49 -13.69 32.81
N HIS A 679 12.50 -14.02 31.52
CA HIS A 679 13.26 -15.13 30.95
C HIS A 679 14.19 -14.63 29.82
N PRO A 680 15.31 -13.96 30.15
CA PRO A 680 16.23 -13.48 29.12
C PRO A 680 16.77 -14.67 28.31
N PRO A 681 16.95 -14.53 26.99
CA PRO A 681 17.53 -15.59 26.17
C PRO A 681 18.93 -15.95 26.68
N PRO A 682 19.31 -17.24 26.68
CA PRO A 682 20.65 -17.66 27.08
C PRO A 682 21.70 -16.99 26.18
N ALA A 683 22.79 -16.50 26.77
CA ALA A 683 23.83 -15.76 26.02
C ALA A 683 24.47 -16.57 24.88
N ASP A 684 24.50 -17.90 25.00
CA ASP A 684 25.15 -18.80 24.03
C ASP A 684 24.16 -19.53 23.10
N ALA A 685 22.85 -19.24 23.20
CA ALA A 685 21.83 -19.89 22.37
C ALA A 685 21.40 -19.00 21.21
N THR A 686 21.12 -19.59 20.06
CA THR A 686 20.46 -18.87 18.97
C THR A 686 18.99 -18.66 19.33
N PRO A 687 18.52 -17.40 19.45
CA PRO A 687 17.15 -17.13 19.85
C PRO A 687 16.18 -17.49 18.72
N THR A 688 15.00 -18.00 19.07
CA THR A 688 13.92 -18.20 18.10
C THR A 688 13.24 -16.87 17.74
N HIS A 689 13.16 -15.96 18.71
CA HIS A 689 12.50 -14.67 18.59
C HIS A 689 13.42 -13.52 19.02
N ILE A 690 13.30 -12.40 18.34
CA ILE A 690 13.95 -11.13 18.67
C ILE A 690 12.93 -10.23 19.38
N HIS A 691 13.28 -9.76 20.58
CA HIS A 691 12.47 -8.83 21.37
C HIS A 691 13.17 -7.48 21.51
N PHE A 692 12.47 -6.39 21.22
CA PHE A 692 13.01 -5.04 21.34
C PHE A 692 11.91 -4.02 21.60
N ILE A 693 12.31 -2.83 22.05
CA ILE A 693 11.40 -1.72 22.32
C ILE A 693 11.59 -0.66 21.24
N ARG A 694 10.51 -0.11 20.70
CA ARG A 694 10.54 0.97 19.71
C ARG A 694 9.65 2.14 20.14
N LEU A 695 10.12 3.35 19.85
CA LEU A 695 9.40 4.61 19.99
C LEU A 695 9.32 5.28 18.61
N ASP A 696 8.10 5.39 18.09
CA ASP A 696 7.77 5.96 16.79
C ASP A 696 7.20 7.38 16.93
N ARG A 697 7.54 8.26 15.97
CA ARG A 697 6.93 9.59 15.79
C ARG A 697 6.11 9.59 14.51
N ARG A 698 4.77 9.71 14.61
CA ARG A 698 3.90 9.70 13.41
C ARG A 698 3.55 11.13 12.99
N GLU A 699 4.17 11.63 11.92
CA GLU A 699 3.93 12.98 11.38
C GLU A 699 2.50 13.18 10.81
N LYS A 700 1.82 12.12 10.37
CA LYS A 700 0.59 12.22 9.54
C LYS A 700 -0.75 11.98 10.26
N GLN A 701 -0.75 11.55 11.52
CA GLN A 701 -1.97 11.42 12.32
C GLN A 701 -1.87 12.36 13.51
N ARG A 702 -2.78 13.35 13.56
CA ARG A 702 -2.97 14.34 14.64
C ARG A 702 -1.69 14.73 15.42
N MET A 703 -1.09 15.87 15.06
CA MET A 703 -0.24 16.67 15.98
C MET A 703 0.85 15.87 16.74
N GLY A 704 1.71 15.12 16.04
CA GLY A 704 2.96 14.62 16.63
C GLY A 704 2.80 13.58 17.74
N GLU A 705 1.70 12.81 17.74
CA GLU A 705 1.51 11.68 18.65
C GLU A 705 2.72 10.70 18.58
N GLN A 706 3.30 10.43 19.75
CA GLN A 706 4.34 9.41 19.92
C GLN A 706 3.68 8.08 20.31
N ASP A 707 4.14 6.99 19.71
CA ASP A 707 3.72 5.63 20.06
C ASP A 707 4.94 4.81 20.49
N VAL A 708 4.75 3.98 21.50
CA VAL A 708 5.80 3.12 22.07
C VAL A 708 5.26 1.71 22.17
N GLY A 709 6.11 0.73 21.87
CA GLY A 709 5.69 -0.67 21.93
C GLY A 709 6.83 -1.63 22.21
N LEU A 710 6.44 -2.79 22.74
CA LEU A 710 7.26 -4.00 22.79
C LEU A 710 6.99 -4.80 21.51
N HIS A 711 8.05 -5.17 20.81
CA HIS A 711 7.97 -5.91 19.54
C HIS A 711 8.58 -7.30 19.69
N ARG A 712 7.96 -8.29 19.04
CA ARG A 712 8.45 -9.66 18.89
C ARG A 712 8.45 -10.05 17.43
N HIS A 713 9.60 -10.46 16.92
CA HIS A 713 9.78 -10.97 15.57
C HIS A 713 10.46 -12.32 15.58
N TRP A 714 10.23 -13.14 14.57
CA TRP A 714 11.03 -14.35 14.36
C TRP A 714 12.45 -13.98 13.93
N LEU A 715 13.44 -14.72 14.44
CA LEU A 715 14.81 -14.61 13.94
C LEU A 715 14.84 -14.93 12.45
N ASP A 716 14.35 -16.11 12.09
CA ASP A 716 14.09 -16.52 10.71
C ASP A 716 12.57 -16.61 10.46
N PRO A 717 11.96 -15.61 9.80
CA PRO A 717 10.52 -15.61 9.51
C PRO A 717 10.12 -16.63 8.45
N THR A 718 11.07 -17.26 7.75
CA THR A 718 10.77 -18.26 6.72
C THR A 718 10.43 -19.64 7.30
N VAL A 719 10.79 -19.89 8.57
CA VAL A 719 10.41 -21.11 9.31
C VAL A 719 8.89 -21.22 9.51
N PRO A 720 8.21 -20.24 10.16
CA PRO A 720 6.75 -20.31 10.30
C PRO A 720 6.04 -20.24 8.94
N PHE A 721 6.61 -19.57 7.93
CA PHE A 721 6.10 -19.60 6.57
C PHE A 721 6.03 -21.02 6.00
N ALA A 722 7.14 -21.77 6.03
CA ALA A 722 7.16 -23.13 5.49
C ALA A 722 6.21 -24.06 6.26
N ALA A 723 6.17 -23.95 7.59
CA ALA A 723 5.27 -24.73 8.45
C ALA A 723 3.79 -24.54 8.07
N VAL A 724 3.36 -23.28 7.95
CA VAL A 724 1.99 -22.90 7.59
C VAL A 724 1.62 -23.32 6.17
N MET A 725 2.56 -23.24 5.22
CA MET A 725 2.30 -23.54 3.81
C MET A 725 2.39 -25.03 3.47
N ALA A 726 3.15 -25.82 4.21
CA ALA A 726 3.42 -27.23 3.93
C ALA A 726 2.13 -28.08 3.85
N MET A 727 1.17 -27.83 4.74
CA MET A 727 -0.07 -28.60 4.83
C MET A 727 -1.08 -28.30 3.72
N PRO A 728 -1.47 -27.03 3.46
CA PRO A 728 -2.44 -26.71 2.43
C PRO A 728 -1.88 -26.79 1.00
N ALA A 729 -0.61 -26.43 0.79
CA ALA A 729 -0.03 -26.43 -0.54
C ALA A 729 0.20 -27.87 -1.05
N GLN A 730 -0.13 -28.09 -2.31
CA GLN A 730 0.30 -29.27 -3.06
C GLN A 730 1.50 -28.96 -3.96
N GLY A 731 1.61 -27.72 -4.43
CA GLY A 731 2.80 -27.27 -5.14
C GLY A 731 2.84 -25.76 -5.30
N MET A 732 4.06 -25.24 -5.46
CA MET A 732 4.31 -23.81 -5.53
C MET A 732 5.49 -23.48 -6.46
N VAL A 733 5.33 -22.40 -7.24
CA VAL A 733 6.44 -21.76 -7.96
C VAL A 733 6.88 -20.55 -7.15
N ILE A 734 8.16 -20.46 -6.80
CA ILE A 734 8.78 -19.27 -6.21
C ILE A 734 9.73 -18.70 -7.26
N THR A 735 9.48 -17.47 -7.70
CA THR A 735 10.27 -16.87 -8.78
C THR A 735 10.60 -15.41 -8.54
N SER A 736 11.77 -14.99 -9.02
CA SER A 736 12.16 -13.59 -9.12
C SER A 736 13.25 -13.42 -10.17
N ALA A 737 13.51 -12.18 -10.59
CA ALA A 737 14.64 -11.85 -11.45
C ALA A 737 15.99 -11.94 -10.72
N THR A 738 15.98 -11.90 -9.38
CA THR A 738 17.19 -11.81 -8.56
C THR A 738 17.09 -12.72 -7.32
N LEU A 739 17.16 -14.04 -7.51
CA LEU A 739 17.14 -15.02 -6.42
C LEU A 739 18.55 -15.36 -5.92
N ARG A 740 19.50 -15.55 -6.83
CA ARG A 740 20.86 -15.92 -6.49
C ARG A 740 21.73 -14.70 -6.32
N ASP A 741 22.77 -14.87 -5.51
CA ASP A 741 23.84 -13.90 -5.39
C ASP A 741 25.10 -14.46 -6.04
N GLN A 742 25.21 -14.31 -7.36
CA GLN A 742 26.40 -14.74 -8.08
C GLN A 742 27.51 -13.69 -7.96
N SER A 743 28.72 -14.14 -7.59
CA SER A 743 29.98 -13.47 -7.94
C SER A 743 30.41 -13.97 -9.32
N ASP A 744 30.84 -13.05 -10.19
CA ASP A 744 31.34 -13.39 -11.52
C ASP A 744 32.61 -14.25 -11.41
N THR A 745 32.49 -15.56 -11.62
CA THR A 745 33.52 -16.28 -12.36
C THR A 745 33.17 -16.15 -13.85
N PRO A 746 34.02 -15.53 -14.69
CA PRO A 746 33.74 -15.38 -16.10
C PRO A 746 33.61 -16.77 -16.74
N ARG A 747 32.52 -16.98 -17.51
CA ARG A 747 32.41 -18.12 -18.43
C ARG A 747 33.71 -18.19 -19.23
N LYS A 748 34.49 -19.27 -19.06
CA LYS A 748 35.57 -19.57 -20.00
C LYS A 748 34.97 -19.64 -21.41
N PRO A 749 35.66 -19.11 -22.43
CA PRO A 749 35.21 -19.31 -23.80
C PRO A 749 35.11 -20.81 -24.08
N PRO A 750 34.12 -21.26 -24.87
CA PRO A 750 33.96 -22.67 -25.18
C PRO A 750 35.26 -23.16 -25.83
N THR A 751 35.95 -24.09 -25.19
CA THR A 751 36.98 -24.89 -25.84
C THR A 751 36.32 -25.77 -26.89
N GLU A 752 37.00 -26.03 -28.01
CA GLU A 752 36.48 -26.77 -29.18
C GLU A 752 36.04 -28.22 -28.92
N GLU A 753 36.10 -28.68 -27.67
CA GLU A 753 35.59 -29.97 -27.24
C GLU A 753 34.40 -29.73 -26.30
N GLY A 754 33.20 -30.07 -26.78
CA GLY A 754 31.92 -29.85 -26.10
C GLY A 754 31.77 -30.60 -24.78
N GLN A 755 32.39 -30.08 -23.73
CA GLN A 755 32.14 -30.47 -22.34
C GLN A 755 31.05 -29.57 -21.75
N THR A 756 29.92 -30.19 -21.42
CA THR A 756 28.82 -29.62 -20.61
C THR A 756 29.24 -29.56 -19.14
N GLU A 757 29.87 -28.48 -18.67
CA GLU A 757 30.17 -28.24 -17.23
C GLU A 757 30.46 -26.74 -17.04
N ASP A 758 29.60 -25.97 -16.35
CA ASP A 758 29.79 -25.51 -14.95
C ASP A 758 28.43 -25.23 -14.25
N LEU A 759 27.44 -26.12 -14.40
CA LEU A 759 26.16 -26.01 -13.65
C LEU A 759 26.28 -26.45 -12.18
N TYR A 760 27.38 -27.11 -11.80
CA TYR A 760 27.63 -27.74 -10.50
C TYR A 760 28.89 -27.22 -9.78
N SER A 761 29.23 -25.94 -9.95
CA SER A 761 30.32 -25.35 -9.15
C SER A 761 29.90 -25.15 -7.69
N GLU A 762 30.82 -25.27 -6.74
CA GLU A 762 30.54 -24.99 -5.32
C GLU A 762 29.96 -23.58 -5.10
N GLU A 763 30.35 -22.62 -5.93
CA GLU A 763 29.85 -21.25 -5.91
C GLU A 763 28.37 -21.17 -6.34
N SER A 764 27.98 -21.92 -7.37
CA SER A 764 26.59 -22.04 -7.83
C SER A 764 25.70 -22.69 -6.76
N GLU A 765 26.18 -23.75 -6.11
CA GLU A 765 25.47 -24.40 -5.01
C GLU A 765 25.26 -23.46 -3.83
N ARG A 766 26.31 -22.76 -3.37
CA ARG A 766 26.18 -21.75 -2.29
C ARG A 766 25.20 -20.63 -2.65
N ALA A 767 25.18 -20.20 -3.92
CA ALA A 767 24.25 -19.17 -4.37
C ALA A 767 22.79 -19.66 -4.34
N TRP A 768 22.55 -20.96 -4.62
CA TRP A 768 21.24 -21.59 -4.49
C TRP A 768 20.83 -21.82 -3.04
N GLU A 769 21.73 -22.32 -2.18
CA GLU A 769 21.47 -22.46 -0.75
C GLU A 769 21.08 -21.11 -0.12
N ALA A 770 21.77 -20.03 -0.48
CA ALA A 770 21.41 -18.68 -0.03
C ALA A 770 20.06 -18.19 -0.59
N ALA A 771 19.67 -18.61 -1.79
CA ALA A 771 18.36 -18.32 -2.36
C ALA A 771 17.25 -19.11 -1.65
N GLU A 772 17.49 -20.38 -1.33
CA GLU A 772 16.57 -21.23 -0.59
C GLU A 772 16.35 -20.72 0.82
N ALA A 773 17.43 -20.43 1.56
CA ALA A 773 17.35 -19.85 2.91
C ALA A 773 16.57 -18.52 2.93
N ARG A 774 16.72 -17.67 1.90
CA ARG A 774 16.00 -16.40 1.83
C ARG A 774 14.51 -16.55 1.49
N THR A 775 14.16 -17.60 0.74
CA THR A 775 12.78 -17.85 0.31
C THR A 775 12.02 -18.81 1.24
N GLY A 776 12.74 -19.47 2.16
CA GLY A 776 12.21 -20.53 3.02
C GLY A 776 12.13 -21.89 2.34
N ALA A 777 12.62 -22.02 1.10
CA ALA A 777 12.52 -23.27 0.35
C ALA A 777 13.28 -24.42 1.02
N ASN A 778 14.32 -24.11 1.80
CA ASN A 778 15.12 -25.05 2.58
C ASN A 778 14.37 -25.67 3.77
N HIS A 779 13.25 -25.08 4.20
CA HIS A 779 12.46 -25.56 5.35
C HIS A 779 11.36 -26.54 4.93
N PHE A 780 11.14 -26.78 3.63
CA PHE A 780 10.21 -27.80 3.17
C PHE A 780 10.83 -29.21 3.21
N PRO A 781 10.01 -30.27 3.38
CA PRO A 781 10.53 -31.63 3.52
C PRO A 781 11.28 -32.17 2.29
N ALA A 782 10.89 -31.76 1.09
CA ALA A 782 11.57 -32.12 -0.16
C ALA A 782 12.35 -30.93 -0.73
N PRO A 783 13.52 -31.18 -1.35
CA PRO A 783 14.30 -30.13 -2.00
C PRO A 783 13.53 -29.52 -3.17
N ALA A 784 13.69 -28.21 -3.36
CA ALA A 784 13.08 -27.49 -4.47
C ALA A 784 13.76 -27.85 -5.79
N ILE A 785 12.97 -27.88 -6.87
CA ILE A 785 13.49 -27.93 -8.23
C ILE A 785 14.04 -26.53 -8.56
N ARG A 786 15.35 -26.45 -8.79
CA ARG A 786 16.06 -25.20 -9.09
C ARG A 786 16.13 -24.96 -10.60
N ALA A 787 15.82 -23.74 -11.05
CA ALA A 787 15.99 -23.36 -12.45
C ALA A 787 16.49 -21.93 -12.59
N SER A 788 17.40 -21.68 -13.53
CA SER A 788 17.86 -20.33 -13.85
C SER A 788 17.82 -20.07 -15.34
N LEU A 789 17.25 -18.92 -15.70
CA LEU A 789 17.05 -18.47 -17.07
C LEU A 789 17.73 -17.11 -17.22
N SER A 790 18.69 -17.03 -18.14
CA SER A 790 19.44 -15.80 -18.41
C SER A 790 18.56 -14.73 -19.07
N SER A 791 18.86 -13.47 -18.78
CA SER A 791 18.27 -12.33 -19.48
C SER A 791 18.61 -12.39 -20.98
N PRO A 792 17.66 -12.05 -21.88
CA PRO A 792 17.92 -11.99 -23.32
C PRO A 792 18.65 -10.71 -23.77
N PHE A 793 18.88 -9.75 -22.87
CA PHE A 793 19.37 -8.41 -23.21
C PHE A 793 20.89 -8.35 -23.39
N ASP A 794 21.33 -7.50 -24.32
CA ASP A 794 22.75 -7.17 -24.52
C ASP A 794 23.12 -5.96 -23.66
N TYR A 795 23.45 -6.22 -22.39
CA TYR A 795 23.79 -5.16 -21.45
C TYR A 795 25.04 -4.37 -21.87
N ALA A 796 25.99 -4.95 -22.62
CA ALA A 796 27.17 -4.24 -23.09
C ALA A 796 26.82 -3.13 -24.09
N ARG A 797 25.83 -3.39 -24.95
CA ARG A 797 25.32 -2.40 -25.89
C ARG A 797 24.27 -1.47 -25.28
N GLN A 798 23.41 -2.00 -24.41
CA GLN A 798 22.23 -1.29 -23.91
C GLN A 798 22.48 -0.48 -22.62
N THR A 799 23.57 -0.74 -21.90
CA THR A 799 23.80 -0.09 -20.60
C THR A 799 25.17 0.55 -20.43
N ARG A 800 25.22 1.55 -19.54
CA ARG A 800 26.45 2.10 -18.97
C ARG A 800 26.31 2.19 -17.46
N THR A 801 27.36 1.82 -16.72
CA THR A 801 27.37 1.87 -15.26
C THR A 801 28.53 2.72 -14.77
N PHE A 802 28.24 3.76 -14.00
CA PHE A 802 29.22 4.70 -13.49
C PHE A 802 29.23 4.77 -11.97
N ILE A 803 30.43 4.89 -11.41
CA ILE A 803 30.64 5.28 -10.01
C ILE A 803 31.33 6.64 -10.02
N VAL A 804 30.63 7.66 -9.54
CA VAL A 804 31.16 9.03 -9.47
C VAL A 804 32.06 9.16 -8.25
N ASN A 805 33.31 9.59 -8.45
CA ASN A 805 34.36 9.53 -7.42
C ASN A 805 34.81 10.90 -6.86
N ASP A 806 34.31 12.00 -7.40
CA ASP A 806 34.71 13.39 -7.12
C ASP A 806 33.63 14.22 -6.41
N ILE A 807 32.58 13.57 -5.89
CA ILE A 807 31.47 14.21 -5.16
C ILE A 807 31.52 13.85 -3.67
N ASP A 808 31.36 14.85 -2.80
CA ASP A 808 31.12 14.60 -1.38
C ASP A 808 29.63 14.31 -1.12
N HIS A 809 29.28 13.02 -1.02
CA HIS A 809 27.91 12.61 -0.70
C HIS A 809 27.45 13.04 0.72
N GLY A 810 28.35 13.52 1.59
CA GLY A 810 27.97 14.16 2.85
C GLY A 810 27.29 15.53 2.63
N SER A 811 27.71 16.26 1.61
CA SER A 811 27.19 17.58 1.23
C SER A 811 25.89 17.44 0.42
N ILE A 812 24.79 17.97 0.96
CA ILE A 812 23.51 18.04 0.22
C ILE A 812 23.66 18.95 -1.02
N ALA A 813 24.53 19.97 -0.95
CA ALA A 813 24.76 20.87 -2.08
C ALA A 813 25.45 20.13 -3.24
N ASP A 814 26.47 19.33 -2.95
CA ASP A 814 27.24 18.59 -3.97
C ASP A 814 26.37 17.49 -4.59
N LEU A 815 25.56 16.79 -3.77
CA LEU A 815 24.56 15.85 -4.28
C LEU A 815 23.55 16.53 -5.18
N ALA A 816 23.01 17.69 -4.77
CA ALA A 816 22.05 18.43 -5.59
C ALA A 816 22.68 18.84 -6.93
N ALA A 817 23.94 19.31 -6.92
CA ALA A 817 24.66 19.60 -8.15
C ALA A 817 24.81 18.34 -9.04
N ALA A 818 25.18 17.19 -8.45
CA ALA A 818 25.30 15.93 -9.16
C ALA A 818 23.99 15.46 -9.78
N TYR A 819 22.91 15.39 -9.00
CA TYR A 819 21.58 15.01 -9.49
C TYR A 819 21.09 15.94 -10.61
N ARG A 820 21.25 17.26 -10.45
CA ARG A 820 20.89 18.24 -11.48
C ARG A 820 21.66 17.97 -12.77
N THR A 821 23.00 17.84 -12.69
CA THR A 821 23.86 17.61 -13.85
C THR A 821 23.51 16.30 -14.56
N LEU A 822 23.28 15.22 -13.83
CA LEU A 822 22.94 13.93 -14.42
C LEU A 822 21.56 13.93 -15.08
N PHE A 823 20.55 14.54 -14.44
CA PHE A 823 19.20 14.64 -15.01
C PHE A 823 19.14 15.55 -16.26
N GLN A 824 19.94 16.63 -16.27
CA GLN A 824 20.09 17.47 -17.46
C GLN A 824 20.80 16.71 -18.59
N ALA A 825 21.88 15.99 -18.28
CA ALA A 825 22.63 15.19 -19.25
C ALA A 825 21.77 14.08 -19.89
N SER A 826 20.84 13.48 -19.14
CA SER A 826 19.91 12.49 -19.68
C SER A 826 18.70 13.08 -20.40
N GLY A 827 18.49 14.40 -20.33
CA GLY A 827 17.30 15.05 -20.89
C GLY A 827 16.00 14.60 -20.20
N GLY A 828 16.05 14.35 -18.88
CA GLY A 828 14.94 13.78 -18.13
C GLY A 828 15.00 12.25 -18.03
N GLY A 829 13.86 11.62 -17.76
CA GLY A 829 13.73 10.17 -17.64
C GLY A 829 14.60 9.57 -16.53
N GLY A 830 14.85 10.35 -15.47
CA GLY A 830 15.76 10.02 -14.38
C GLY A 830 15.06 9.62 -13.10
N LEU A 831 15.44 8.49 -12.50
CA LEU A 831 15.02 8.03 -11.19
C LEU A 831 16.16 8.22 -10.17
N GLY A 832 15.97 9.10 -9.19
CA GLY A 832 16.92 9.33 -8.11
C GLY A 832 16.50 8.63 -6.81
N LEU A 833 17.36 7.78 -6.27
CA LEU A 833 17.08 6.97 -5.09
C LEU A 833 17.89 7.39 -3.87
N PHE A 834 17.17 7.59 -2.77
CA PHE A 834 17.70 8.08 -1.50
C PHE A 834 17.49 7.09 -0.35
N THR A 835 18.46 7.07 0.55
CA THR A 835 18.39 6.27 1.78
C THR A 835 17.63 6.98 2.90
N ALA A 836 17.51 8.31 2.82
CA ALA A 836 16.82 9.13 3.82
C ALA A 836 15.91 10.20 3.19
N ILE A 837 14.69 10.32 3.72
CA ILE A 837 13.68 11.31 3.29
C ILE A 837 14.19 12.74 3.45
N SER A 838 14.93 13.05 4.51
CA SER A 838 15.49 14.38 4.76
C SER A 838 16.46 14.83 3.66
N ARG A 839 17.28 13.91 3.15
CA ARG A 839 18.24 14.16 2.06
C ARG A 839 17.53 14.32 0.73
N LEU A 840 16.53 13.48 0.46
CA LEU A 840 15.64 13.63 -0.71
C LEU A 840 15.01 15.04 -0.73
N ARG A 841 14.38 15.46 0.37
CA ARG A 841 13.78 16.80 0.50
C ARG A 841 14.81 17.92 0.31
N GLY A 842 16.00 17.75 0.88
CA GLY A 842 17.11 18.71 0.76
C GLY A 842 17.68 18.84 -0.66
N VAL A 843 17.74 17.75 -1.42
CA VAL A 843 18.14 17.77 -2.83
C VAL A 843 17.02 18.36 -3.70
N HIS A 844 15.78 17.89 -3.52
CA HIS A 844 14.62 18.37 -4.26
C HIS A 844 14.52 19.90 -4.24
N SER A 845 14.59 20.53 -3.06
CA SER A 845 14.45 21.99 -2.93
C SER A 845 15.54 22.79 -3.64
N ARG A 846 16.70 22.20 -3.91
CA ARG A 846 17.84 22.85 -4.59
C ARG A 846 17.81 22.66 -6.11
N ILE A 847 17.27 21.55 -6.60
CA ILE A 847 17.31 21.21 -8.03
C ILE A 847 16.02 21.52 -8.76
N ALA A 848 14.87 21.56 -8.06
CA ALA A 848 13.57 21.77 -8.70
C ALA A 848 13.52 23.03 -9.59
N PRO A 849 13.98 24.22 -9.15
CA PRO A 849 13.94 25.42 -10.00
C PRO A 849 14.79 25.29 -11.28
N ALA A 850 16.00 24.75 -11.16
CA ALA A 850 16.94 24.65 -12.28
C ALA A 850 16.51 23.57 -13.31
N LEU A 851 15.88 22.49 -12.85
CA LEU A 851 15.31 21.48 -13.74
C LEU A 851 14.06 21.99 -14.43
N GLU A 852 13.22 22.74 -13.72
CA GLU A 852 12.05 23.40 -14.31
C GLU A 852 12.48 24.40 -15.39
N GLU A 853 13.50 25.23 -15.16
CA GLU A 853 14.11 26.11 -16.19
C GLU A 853 14.63 25.34 -17.42
N SER A 854 15.04 24.08 -17.23
CA SER A 854 15.54 23.21 -18.29
C SER A 854 14.45 22.42 -19.02
N GLY A 855 13.17 22.61 -18.65
CA GLY A 855 12.07 21.85 -19.25
C GLY A 855 11.90 20.42 -18.71
N LEU A 856 12.46 20.11 -17.54
CA LEU A 856 12.45 18.77 -16.96
C LEU A 856 11.59 18.75 -15.69
N PRO A 857 10.34 18.26 -15.75
CA PRO A 857 9.48 18.16 -14.57
C PRO A 857 10.12 17.29 -13.49
N LEU A 858 10.12 17.74 -12.25
CA LEU A 858 10.61 16.96 -11.11
C LEU A 858 9.47 16.60 -10.18
N TYR A 859 9.33 15.30 -9.91
CA TYR A 859 8.40 14.76 -8.94
C TYR A 859 9.17 14.07 -7.82
N ALA A 860 8.62 14.05 -6.61
CA ALA A 860 9.31 13.51 -5.45
C ALA A 860 8.38 12.89 -4.41
N GLN A 861 8.69 11.64 -4.05
CA GLN A 861 8.07 10.97 -2.92
C GLN A 861 8.28 11.77 -1.63
N HIS A 862 7.26 11.87 -0.78
CA HIS A 862 7.28 12.61 0.50
C HIS A 862 7.41 14.14 0.40
N VAL A 863 7.46 14.68 -0.83
CA VAL A 863 7.33 16.12 -1.11
C VAL A 863 5.98 16.37 -1.77
N ASP A 864 5.66 15.61 -2.81
CA ASP A 864 4.35 15.60 -3.42
C ASP A 864 3.34 14.90 -2.50
N ALA A 865 2.11 15.44 -2.47
CA ALA A 865 1.02 14.90 -1.65
C ALA A 865 0.42 13.59 -2.20
N MET A 866 0.88 13.19 -3.39
CA MET A 866 0.37 12.08 -4.18
C MET A 866 0.87 10.74 -3.65
N ASP A 867 0.12 9.66 -3.92
CA ASP A 867 0.58 8.32 -3.64
C ASP A 867 1.65 7.84 -4.65
N ASN A 868 2.41 6.80 -4.27
CA ASN A 868 3.48 6.28 -5.11
C ASN A 868 2.97 5.80 -6.48
N ALA A 869 1.76 5.24 -6.53
CA ALA A 869 1.18 4.73 -7.78
C ALA A 869 0.96 5.86 -8.77
N THR A 870 0.39 6.99 -8.31
CA THR A 870 0.15 8.15 -9.15
C THR A 870 1.46 8.79 -9.61
N LEU A 871 2.48 8.85 -8.75
CA LEU A 871 3.81 9.35 -9.14
C LEU A 871 4.45 8.48 -10.24
N VAL A 872 4.32 7.16 -10.15
CA VAL A 872 4.81 6.24 -11.20
C VAL A 872 4.00 6.39 -12.48
N ASP A 873 2.67 6.57 -12.41
CA ASP A 873 1.83 6.77 -13.58
C ASP A 873 2.14 8.11 -14.29
N ILE A 874 2.41 9.18 -13.54
CA ILE A 874 2.95 10.43 -14.09
C ILE A 874 4.28 10.16 -14.76
N PHE A 875 5.24 9.55 -14.07
CA PHE A 875 6.58 9.33 -14.58
C PHE A 875 6.58 8.44 -15.84
N ARG A 876 5.65 7.49 -15.94
CA ARG A 876 5.42 6.69 -17.16
C ARG A 876 4.87 7.53 -18.31
N THR A 877 4.00 8.49 -18.00
CA THR A 877 3.31 9.30 -19.00
C THR A 877 4.17 10.46 -19.47
N GLU A 878 4.89 11.13 -18.58
CA GLU A 878 5.72 12.29 -18.87
C GLU A 878 7.16 11.86 -19.20
N GLU A 879 7.48 11.68 -20.49
CA GLU A 879 8.76 11.10 -20.95
C GLU A 879 10.02 11.80 -20.38
N HIS A 880 9.96 13.12 -20.21
CA HIS A 880 11.08 13.94 -19.74
C HIS A 880 11.04 14.22 -18.23
N ALA A 881 10.07 13.66 -17.51
CA ALA A 881 10.01 13.83 -16.07
C ALA A 881 11.18 13.14 -15.37
N CYS A 882 11.54 13.65 -14.20
CA CYS A 882 12.45 13.03 -13.26
C CYS A 882 11.68 12.74 -11.96
N LEU A 883 12.03 11.64 -11.31
CA LEU A 883 11.38 11.17 -10.10
C LEU A 883 12.41 10.93 -8.99
N LEU A 884 12.19 11.51 -7.81
CA LEU A 884 12.98 11.22 -6.61
C LEU A 884 12.19 10.31 -5.68
N GLY A 885 12.82 9.25 -5.20
CA GLY A 885 12.21 8.24 -4.35
C GLY A 885 13.12 7.71 -3.26
N THR A 886 12.52 7.01 -2.31
CA THR A 886 13.26 6.16 -1.36
C THR A 886 13.37 4.72 -1.88
N ASP A 887 14.04 3.83 -1.15
CA ASP A 887 14.12 2.40 -1.49
C ASP A 887 12.76 1.77 -1.84
N ALA A 888 11.66 2.19 -1.21
CA ALA A 888 10.33 1.68 -1.50
C ALA A 888 9.85 1.98 -2.93
N MET A 889 10.36 3.03 -3.56
CA MET A 889 10.04 3.38 -4.95
C MET A 889 10.76 2.48 -5.96
N ARG A 890 11.96 1.96 -5.61
CA ARG A 890 12.73 1.01 -6.46
C ARG A 890 11.90 -0.20 -6.87
N ASP A 891 11.15 -0.77 -5.93
CA ASP A 891 10.42 -2.02 -6.12
C ASP A 891 9.08 -1.81 -6.87
N GLY A 892 8.60 -0.57 -6.96
CA GLY A 892 7.31 -0.21 -7.54
C GLY A 892 7.33 0.43 -8.92
N VAL A 893 8.51 0.80 -9.44
CA VAL A 893 8.64 1.49 -10.74
C VAL A 893 8.79 0.47 -11.87
N ASP A 894 7.75 0.31 -12.70
CA ASP A 894 7.79 -0.45 -13.95
C ASP A 894 7.46 0.42 -15.19
N VAL A 895 8.49 1.08 -15.75
CA VAL A 895 8.35 2.09 -16.82
C VAL A 895 9.19 1.75 -18.05
N PRO A 896 8.63 1.11 -19.09
CA PRO A 896 9.39 0.76 -20.30
C PRO A 896 9.77 1.99 -21.13
N GLY A 897 10.84 1.84 -21.92
CA GLY A 897 11.25 2.82 -22.92
C GLY A 897 11.89 4.08 -22.34
N ASN A 898 11.78 5.17 -23.10
CA ASN A 898 12.49 6.43 -22.86
C ASN A 898 12.12 7.14 -21.54
N ALA A 899 10.97 6.84 -20.94
CA ALA A 899 10.55 7.47 -19.70
C ALA A 899 11.44 7.08 -18.50
N LEU A 900 12.14 5.95 -18.53
CA LEU A 900 13.17 5.60 -17.54
C LEU A 900 14.48 5.20 -18.24
N ARG A 901 15.40 6.14 -18.37
CA ARG A 901 16.71 5.95 -19.03
C ARG A 901 17.91 6.19 -18.12
N LEU A 902 17.70 6.75 -16.92
CA LEU A 902 18.74 7.00 -15.94
C LEU A 902 18.28 6.59 -14.53
N VAL A 903 19.10 5.82 -13.83
CA VAL A 903 18.91 5.51 -12.39
C VAL A 903 20.13 6.00 -11.63
N VAL A 904 19.91 6.81 -10.59
CA VAL A 904 20.97 7.40 -9.77
C VAL A 904 20.76 7.02 -8.30
N PHE A 905 21.79 6.45 -7.67
CA PHE A 905 21.85 6.23 -6.22
C PHE A 905 22.76 7.26 -5.57
N GLU A 906 22.30 7.86 -4.46
CA GLU A 906 23.17 8.75 -3.68
C GLU A 906 24.29 8.00 -2.92
N ARG A 907 24.07 6.71 -2.62
CA ARG A 907 25.00 5.84 -1.90
C ARG A 907 24.69 4.36 -2.09
N VAL A 908 25.62 3.47 -1.74
CA VAL A 908 25.34 2.04 -1.69
C VAL A 908 24.16 1.77 -0.73
N PRO A 909 23.13 1.01 -1.15
CA PRO A 909 21.92 0.78 -0.36
C PRO A 909 22.12 -0.30 0.72
N TRP A 910 23.02 -0.05 1.67
CA TRP A 910 23.29 -0.94 2.80
C TRP A 910 22.02 -1.24 3.63
N PRO A 911 21.90 -2.43 4.24
CA PRO A 911 20.84 -2.71 5.19
C PRO A 911 20.83 -1.67 6.32
N ARG A 912 19.65 -1.37 6.84
CA ARG A 912 19.54 -0.45 7.99
C ARG A 912 20.13 -1.17 9.21
N PRO A 913 20.97 -0.51 10.03
CA PRO A 913 21.56 -1.10 11.21
C PRO A 913 20.56 -1.13 12.38
N ASP A 914 19.35 -1.62 12.13
CA ASP A 914 18.33 -1.81 13.15
C ASP A 914 18.57 -3.11 13.94
N ILE A 915 17.88 -3.27 15.06
CA ILE A 915 18.01 -4.43 15.96
C ILE A 915 17.70 -5.72 15.21
N LEU A 916 16.65 -5.74 14.38
CA LEU A 916 16.28 -6.93 13.61
C LEU A 916 17.41 -7.36 12.67
N HIS A 917 17.96 -6.42 11.92
CA HIS A 917 19.08 -6.68 11.04
C HIS A 917 20.32 -7.09 11.83
N ARG A 918 20.63 -6.44 12.95
CA ARG A 918 21.77 -6.78 13.81
C ARG A 918 21.69 -8.23 14.29
N GLU A 919 20.55 -8.64 14.86
CA GLU A 919 20.36 -10.01 15.36
C GLU A 919 20.38 -11.04 14.23
N ARG A 920 19.69 -10.78 13.12
CA ARG A 920 19.72 -11.66 11.94
C ARG A 920 21.11 -11.80 11.37
N ARG A 921 21.87 -10.71 11.30
CA ARG A 921 23.26 -10.73 10.83
C ARG A 921 24.17 -11.53 11.77
N ILE A 922 23.96 -11.45 13.09
CA ILE A 922 24.73 -12.25 14.07
C ILE A 922 24.45 -13.74 13.89
N HIS A 923 23.17 -14.13 13.82
CA HIS A 923 22.80 -15.55 13.90
C HIS A 923 22.62 -16.25 12.55
N LEU A 924 22.27 -15.54 11.48
CA LEU A 924 21.97 -16.13 10.16
C LEU A 924 23.11 -15.95 9.13
N SER A 925 24.20 -15.28 9.51
CA SER A 925 25.34 -15.09 8.61
C SER A 925 26.26 -16.31 8.47
N GLY A 926 26.11 -17.31 9.35
CA GLY A 926 27.07 -18.42 9.43
C GLY A 926 28.48 -17.97 9.86
N GLY A 927 28.59 -16.84 10.57
CA GLY A 927 29.85 -16.22 10.98
C GLY A 927 30.40 -15.17 10.00
N ASP A 928 29.90 -15.11 8.77
CA ASP A 928 30.31 -14.11 7.77
C ASP A 928 29.36 -12.90 7.72
N THR A 929 29.47 -12.04 8.73
CA THR A 929 28.62 -10.84 8.85
C THR A 929 28.81 -9.85 7.72
N THR A 930 30.04 -9.72 7.18
CA THR A 930 30.33 -8.80 6.06
C THR A 930 29.72 -9.32 4.77
N GLY A 931 29.87 -10.61 4.49
CA GLY A 931 29.23 -11.23 3.35
C GLY A 931 27.72 -11.09 3.41
N TYR A 932 27.09 -11.30 4.57
CA TYR A 932 25.65 -11.12 4.76
C TYR A 932 25.16 -9.74 4.30
N ASP A 933 25.82 -8.66 4.75
CA ASP A 933 25.45 -7.28 4.38
C ASP A 933 25.72 -7.00 2.90
N ASP A 934 26.83 -7.51 2.36
CA ASP A 934 27.17 -7.39 0.95
C ASP A 934 26.10 -8.06 0.06
N ARG A 935 25.59 -9.24 0.43
CA ARG A 935 24.53 -9.94 -0.35
C ARG A 935 23.27 -9.08 -0.44
N ILE A 936 22.84 -8.48 0.67
CA ILE A 936 21.67 -7.60 0.71
C ILE A 936 21.90 -6.38 -0.17
N ALA A 937 23.07 -5.73 -0.06
CA ALA A 937 23.41 -4.57 -0.87
C ALA A 937 23.46 -4.91 -2.39
N ARG A 938 24.10 -6.04 -2.77
CA ARG A 938 24.17 -6.51 -4.16
C ARG A 938 22.78 -6.78 -4.74
N LEU A 939 21.91 -7.45 -3.99
CA LEU A 939 20.54 -7.74 -4.45
C LEU A 939 19.75 -6.45 -4.69
N ARG A 940 19.83 -5.47 -3.79
CA ARG A 940 19.16 -4.16 -3.94
C ARG A 940 19.67 -3.39 -5.17
N LEU A 941 20.98 -3.41 -5.42
CA LEU A 941 21.58 -2.81 -6.62
C LEU A 941 21.12 -3.54 -7.89
N ARG A 942 21.14 -4.88 -7.90
CA ARG A 942 20.70 -5.70 -9.04
C ARG A 942 19.22 -5.48 -9.38
N GLN A 943 18.37 -5.37 -8.36
CA GLN A 943 16.95 -5.06 -8.53
C GLN A 943 16.72 -3.70 -9.16
N ALA A 944 17.44 -2.67 -8.69
CA ALA A 944 17.33 -1.33 -9.26
C ALA A 944 17.86 -1.28 -10.69
N PHE A 945 18.99 -1.94 -10.96
CA PHE A 945 19.54 -2.05 -12.31
C PHE A 945 18.56 -2.76 -13.26
N GLY A 946 17.90 -3.83 -12.79
CA GLY A 946 16.90 -4.57 -13.54
C GLY A 946 15.67 -3.74 -13.94
N ARG A 947 15.51 -2.51 -13.43
CA ARG A 947 14.47 -1.57 -13.88
C ARG A 947 14.88 -0.73 -15.11
N LEU A 948 16.15 -0.72 -15.51
CA LEU A 948 16.63 0.10 -16.63
C LEU A 948 16.25 -0.47 -18.00
N ILE A 949 16.35 -1.80 -18.17
CA ILE A 949 16.18 -2.45 -19.47
C ILE A 949 15.00 -3.43 -19.41
N ARG A 950 13.94 -3.14 -20.16
CA ARG A 950 12.72 -3.95 -20.29
C ARG A 950 12.45 -4.43 -21.71
N SER A 951 13.02 -3.74 -22.71
CA SER A 951 12.92 -4.08 -24.12
C SER A 951 14.31 -4.13 -24.78
N GLN A 952 14.41 -4.69 -25.98
CA GLN A 952 15.66 -4.73 -26.75
C GLN A 952 16.07 -3.34 -27.30
N SER A 953 15.13 -2.41 -27.40
CA SER A 953 15.40 -1.03 -27.82
C SER A 953 15.77 -0.11 -26.66
N ASP A 954 15.56 -0.54 -25.41
CA ASP A 954 15.87 0.29 -24.25
C ASP A 954 17.37 0.53 -24.15
N GLN A 955 17.73 1.75 -23.77
CA GLN A 955 19.09 2.13 -23.40
C GLN A 955 19.02 2.83 -22.04
N GLY A 956 19.93 2.45 -21.14
CA GLY A 956 19.87 2.89 -19.75
C GLY A 956 21.24 3.18 -19.14
N VAL A 957 21.30 4.18 -18.28
CA VAL A 957 22.50 4.50 -17.50
C VAL A 957 22.23 4.30 -16.01
N PHE A 958 23.13 3.60 -15.34
CA PHE A 958 23.15 3.46 -13.89
C PHE A 958 24.29 4.30 -13.31
N VAL A 959 24.01 5.15 -12.32
CA VAL A 959 25.02 5.99 -11.66
C VAL A 959 24.96 5.81 -10.14
N LEU A 960 26.12 5.61 -9.53
CA LEU A 960 26.28 5.55 -8.08
C LEU A 960 27.20 6.67 -7.60
N LEU A 961 26.66 7.60 -6.80
CA LEU A 961 27.37 8.77 -6.26
C LEU A 961 28.19 8.43 -5.00
N ASP A 962 28.85 7.27 -4.99
CA ASP A 962 29.57 6.77 -3.82
C ASP A 962 30.99 6.32 -4.17
N ARG A 963 31.95 7.22 -3.96
CA ARG A 963 33.38 6.93 -4.15
C ARG A 963 33.88 5.76 -3.30
N ARG A 964 33.22 5.43 -2.18
CA ARG A 964 33.61 4.34 -1.26
C ARG A 964 33.01 2.99 -1.63
N THR A 965 32.27 2.90 -2.74
CA THR A 965 31.68 1.65 -3.22
C THR A 965 32.74 0.54 -3.29
N PRO A 966 32.60 -0.55 -2.52
CA PRO A 966 33.53 -1.66 -2.56
C PRO A 966 33.50 -2.42 -3.89
N SER A 967 34.65 -2.83 -4.41
CA SER A 967 34.72 -3.60 -5.66
C SER A 967 33.98 -4.95 -5.60
N ARG A 968 33.86 -5.54 -4.40
CA ARG A 968 33.10 -6.77 -4.13
C ARG A 968 31.58 -6.65 -4.34
N LEU A 969 31.05 -5.43 -4.48
CA LEU A 969 29.63 -5.21 -4.81
C LEU A 969 29.38 -5.12 -6.32
N LEU A 970 30.43 -5.02 -7.14
CA LEU A 970 30.27 -4.79 -8.59
C LEU A 970 29.67 -5.99 -9.31
N SER A 971 29.71 -7.19 -8.73
CA SER A 971 28.98 -8.37 -9.21
C SER A 971 27.45 -8.27 -9.07
N ALA A 972 26.94 -7.15 -8.53
CA ALA A 972 25.52 -6.82 -8.62
C ALA A 972 25.07 -6.58 -10.06
N PHE A 973 25.96 -6.09 -10.94
CA PHE A 973 25.65 -5.77 -12.33
C PHE A 973 25.85 -6.99 -13.23
N PRO A 974 25.01 -7.18 -14.26
CA PRO A 974 25.10 -8.35 -15.12
C PRO A 974 26.36 -8.33 -16.00
N PRO A 975 26.80 -9.49 -16.51
CA PRO A 975 27.90 -9.57 -17.45
C PRO A 975 27.69 -8.64 -18.65
N GLY A 976 28.74 -7.91 -19.03
CA GLY A 976 28.70 -6.91 -20.10
C GLY A 976 28.40 -5.48 -19.65
N ALA A 977 27.79 -5.27 -18.47
CA ALA A 977 27.57 -3.93 -17.90
C ALA A 977 28.85 -3.40 -17.21
N GLU A 978 29.85 -2.99 -18.01
CA GLU A 978 31.13 -2.49 -17.51
C GLU A 978 30.95 -1.31 -16.53
N VAL A 979 31.53 -1.44 -15.32
CA VAL A 979 31.50 -0.39 -14.30
C VAL A 979 32.73 0.50 -14.41
N ARG A 980 32.53 1.79 -14.67
CA ARG A 980 33.61 2.78 -14.78
C ARG A 980 33.60 3.76 -13.60
N ARG A 981 34.77 4.02 -13.02
CA ARG A 981 34.95 5.05 -11.97
C ARG A 981 35.50 6.32 -12.61
N MET A 982 34.76 7.42 -12.56
CA MET A 982 35.16 8.69 -13.16
C MET A 982 34.50 9.88 -12.47
N GLY A 983 34.89 11.11 -12.85
CA GLY A 983 34.30 12.33 -12.30
C GLY A 983 32.89 12.60 -12.82
N LEU A 984 32.16 13.47 -12.14
CA LEU A 984 30.79 13.85 -12.51
C LEU A 984 30.71 14.44 -13.92
N ALA A 985 31.63 15.32 -14.28
CA ALA A 985 31.65 15.99 -15.58
C ALA A 985 31.90 15.01 -16.75
N ASP A 986 32.77 14.02 -16.54
CA ASP A 986 33.04 12.97 -17.54
C ASP A 986 31.83 12.04 -17.68
N THR A 987 31.22 11.68 -16.56
CA THR A 987 29.99 10.87 -16.51
C THR A 987 28.87 11.55 -17.31
N ALA A 988 28.66 12.85 -17.12
CA ALA A 988 27.64 13.60 -17.84
C ALA A 988 27.87 13.59 -19.37
N ARG A 989 29.12 13.76 -19.82
CA ARG A 989 29.46 13.70 -21.25
C ARG A 989 29.21 12.32 -21.86
N GLU A 990 29.54 11.26 -21.13
CA GLU A 990 29.24 9.89 -21.56
C GLU A 990 27.73 9.63 -21.65
N ILE A 991 26.94 10.16 -20.70
CA ILE A 991 25.47 10.07 -20.73
C ILE A 991 24.92 10.75 -21.98
N GLU A 992 25.33 11.99 -22.27
CA GLU A 992 24.87 12.75 -23.44
C GLU A 992 25.26 12.09 -24.76
N SER A 993 26.40 11.38 -24.81
CA SER A 993 26.85 10.67 -26.00
C SER A 993 26.18 9.32 -26.18
N PHE A 994 25.79 8.65 -25.09
CA PHE A 994 25.25 7.31 -25.12
C PHE A 994 23.74 7.29 -25.35
N LEU A 995 23.01 8.20 -24.71
CA LEU A 995 21.57 8.28 -24.83
C LEU A 995 21.17 9.07 -26.09
N PRO A 996 20.13 8.64 -26.83
CA PRO A 996 19.67 9.33 -28.01
C PRO A 996 19.11 10.70 -27.61
N ARG A 997 19.61 11.78 -28.25
CA ARG A 997 19.04 13.12 -28.09
C ARG A 997 17.68 13.14 -28.78
N THR A 998 16.60 13.30 -28.01
CA THR A 998 15.29 13.61 -28.57
C THR A 998 15.39 14.98 -29.25
N PRO A 999 14.99 15.14 -30.54
CA PRO A 999 15.03 16.44 -31.19
C PRO A 999 14.17 17.42 -30.40
N GLN A 1000 14.77 18.53 -29.96
CA GLN A 1000 14.03 19.65 -29.38
C GLN A 1000 13.19 20.27 -30.51
N ASN A 1001 11.86 20.15 -30.41
CA ASN A 1001 10.91 20.92 -31.22
C ASN A 1001 10.66 22.29 -30.58
#